data_AF-A0A9W8Q3V8-F1
#
_entry.id   AF-A0A9W8Q3V8-F1
#
_cell.length_a   1.000
_cell.length_b   1.000
_cell.length_c   1.000
_cell.angle_alpha   90.00
_cell.angle_beta   90.00
_cell.angle_gamma   90.00
#
_symmetry.space_group_name_H-M   'P 1'
#
loop_
_entity.id
_entity.type
_entity.pdbx_description
1 polymer ?
#
loop_
_entity_poly.entity_id
_entity_poly.type
_entity_poly.pdbx_seq_one_letter_code
_entity_poly.pdbx_strand_id
1 'polypeptide(L)'
;MATRYSCILCGFGIEERSSSGLEKWASEYRAVYRNSGSAFVSGVGLYDGGYPTWRVPTDPLLRYDEVANEEGLLEVPVMQAPAVGDLHGFLLHDACWDLLQQMPGAAGLSLDRLLHVCKSLPLPIWFNGVCWGHDYGGLLRLMPDVFYPWLERFAVSEDYSSDIGASHNPFNGPIIASTLSRLEGRVPPPGKSIQPPNEGDCFSRLPWELCEMMFVLLPTNDALTLRLTSRAFHPFFSSLAFWQSRFHPDGERGFLFEARDSEIYNDIGALMNLYCLTRKSVATPELLNRERVWHLAQRLLPLIKPSLIGHSSCSQANDHSSRGWISLQSLVQKADSSLQGRIRDIPRYPTTTTEINVPPGAIKIGIAVMNTGIWDYITGIRLIDADGESQFAGYLLDNSEELSNVSALHGLKVAMGPYGVRALQVIGPEHQASGWAGRIDQVPISERLVANRQITSVRVTLDGYKITALAIQVEQPDDGKAVAQAASLRHTAIWYPSPPPDDLLVNEDSFTGMDPLTTGYQPISWVHFGGDRGDRLPLVQGMLSLHAYGLHGLQFKYDDTADEMGDARPVRLGRLDESELPLFTIDGAGGERICSLSVGLEQDTQNVHGLDFLRHGKPQYFAITTNRGRTMTLGEKKEEFDIRDVTIAPGTTITGLYGHYNTQWGFLNIGVISEHL
;
A
#
# COMPACT_ATOMS: atom_id res chain seq x y z
N MET A 1 -17.26 10.04 20.90
CA MET A 1 -15.88 9.61 21.20
C MET A 1 -14.96 10.80 20.95
N ALA A 2 -14.17 11.22 21.93
CA ALA A 2 -13.19 12.28 21.74
C ALA A 2 -12.11 11.75 20.77
N THR A 3 -12.00 12.32 19.57
CA THR A 3 -11.05 11.85 18.56
C THR A 3 -9.65 12.35 18.91
N ARG A 4 -8.88 11.46 19.55
CA ARG A 4 -7.43 11.58 19.78
C ARG A 4 -6.69 11.30 18.48
N TYR A 5 -5.72 12.13 18.11
CA TYR A 5 -4.82 11.84 16.98
C TYR A 5 -3.77 10.79 17.34
N SER A 6 -3.35 10.02 16.36
CA SER A 6 -2.32 9.00 16.48
C SER A 6 -0.96 9.53 16.06
N CYS A 7 0.10 9.04 16.69
CA CYS A 7 1.47 9.36 16.30
C CYS A 7 1.73 8.91 14.86
N ILE A 8 2.30 9.78 14.03
CA ILE A 8 2.60 9.47 12.63
C ILE A 8 3.66 8.37 12.45
N LEU A 9 4.42 8.01 13.48
CA LEU A 9 5.45 6.97 13.41
C LEU A 9 4.92 5.62 13.90
N CYS A 10 4.45 5.53 15.15
CA CYS A 10 4.05 4.25 15.74
C CYS A 10 2.56 3.91 15.53
N GLY A 11 1.75 4.87 15.06
CA GLY A 11 0.32 4.70 14.85
C GLY A 11 -0.53 4.61 16.12
N PHE A 12 0.11 4.59 17.30
CA PHE A 12 -0.59 4.55 18.58
C PHE A 12 -1.17 5.92 18.94
N GLY A 13 -2.28 5.94 19.67
CA GLY A 13 -2.98 7.17 20.04
C GLY A 13 -2.15 8.06 20.97
N ILE A 14 -2.24 9.37 20.80
CA ILE A 14 -1.80 10.32 21.83
C ILE A 14 -2.94 10.46 22.82
N GLU A 15 -2.71 9.96 24.03
CA GLU A 15 -3.76 9.73 25.03
C GLU A 15 -3.81 10.83 26.08
N GLU A 16 -5.01 11.13 26.55
CA GLU A 16 -5.18 12.02 27.70
C GLU A 16 -4.56 11.34 28.92
N ARG A 17 -3.83 12.13 29.70
CA ARG A 17 -3.24 11.68 30.95
C ARG A 17 -4.33 11.16 31.90
N SER A 18 -4.46 9.84 32.01
CA SER A 18 -5.37 9.26 33.00
C SER A 18 -4.78 9.36 34.40
N SER A 19 -5.66 9.44 35.41
CA SER A 19 -5.30 9.20 36.82
C SER A 19 -5.01 7.72 37.11
N SER A 20 -5.19 6.83 36.13
CA SER A 20 -5.25 5.37 36.29
C SER A 20 -4.00 4.58 35.85
N GLY A 21 -2.85 5.23 35.70
CA GLY A 21 -1.57 4.52 35.56
C GLY A 21 -1.18 4.09 34.15
N LEU A 22 -1.74 4.72 33.11
CA LEU A 22 -1.08 4.71 31.79
C LEU A 22 0.30 5.37 31.92
N GLU A 23 1.30 4.81 31.25
CA GLU A 23 2.65 5.36 31.29
C GLU A 23 2.66 6.78 30.69
N LYS A 24 3.35 7.71 31.36
CA LYS A 24 3.36 9.15 31.01
C LYS A 24 3.68 9.42 29.53
N TRP A 25 4.46 8.55 28.88
CA TRP A 25 4.91 8.72 27.50
C TRP A 25 3.77 8.82 26.49
N ALA A 26 2.64 8.13 26.70
CA ALA A 26 1.53 8.10 25.75
C ALA A 26 0.80 9.44 25.65
N SER A 27 0.93 10.28 26.68
CA SER A 27 0.41 11.66 26.72
C SER A 27 1.43 12.72 26.30
N GLU A 28 2.71 12.36 26.19
CA GLU A 28 3.80 13.27 25.83
C GLU A 28 4.04 13.23 24.32
N TYR A 29 4.03 14.40 23.69
CA TYR A 29 4.14 14.51 22.24
C TYR A 29 4.99 15.69 21.80
N ARG A 30 5.46 15.62 20.56
CA ARG A 30 6.06 16.74 19.82
C ARG A 30 5.26 16.97 18.55
N ALA A 31 5.22 18.23 18.11
CA ALA A 31 4.73 18.60 16.80
C ALA A 31 5.92 18.85 15.87
N VAL A 32 5.87 18.26 14.67
CA VAL A 32 6.64 18.74 13.53
C VAL A 32 5.71 19.62 12.73
N TYR A 33 6.06 20.88 12.53
CA TYR A 33 5.15 21.88 11.97
C TYR A 33 5.88 22.86 11.06
N ARG A 34 5.12 23.45 10.13
CA ARG A 34 5.58 24.58 9.34
C ARG A 34 5.12 25.87 10.00
N ASN A 35 5.96 26.90 9.99
CA ASN A 35 5.57 28.26 10.34
C ASN A 35 6.40 29.25 9.52
N SER A 36 5.77 30.25 8.91
CA SER A 36 6.44 31.31 8.15
C SER A 36 7.45 30.77 7.11
N GLY A 37 7.08 29.71 6.39
CA GLY A 37 7.87 29.10 5.33
C GLY A 37 8.91 28.08 5.78
N SER A 38 9.19 27.94 7.08
CA SER A 38 10.22 27.05 7.61
C SER A 38 9.62 25.90 8.41
N ALA A 39 10.28 24.74 8.40
CA ALA A 39 9.90 23.56 9.19
C ALA A 39 10.60 23.53 10.55
N PHE A 40 9.86 23.18 11.60
CA PHE A 40 10.33 23.13 12.98
C PHE A 40 9.88 21.84 13.67
N VAL A 41 10.62 21.44 14.69
CA VAL A 41 10.19 20.48 15.69
C VAL A 41 10.00 21.21 17.02
N SER A 42 8.91 20.93 17.71
CA SER A 42 8.61 21.56 18.99
C SER A 42 9.38 20.93 20.16
N GLY A 43 9.32 21.60 21.31
CA GLY A 43 9.54 20.96 22.62
C GLY A 43 8.47 19.93 22.96
N VAL A 44 8.54 19.38 24.16
CA VAL A 44 7.60 18.34 24.62
C VAL A 44 6.30 18.98 25.12
N GLY A 45 5.20 18.70 24.45
CA GLY A 45 3.85 19.00 24.90
C GLY A 45 3.24 17.86 25.73
N LEU A 46 2.22 18.20 26.50
CA LEU A 46 1.38 17.23 27.23
C LEU A 46 -0.05 17.32 26.70
N TYR A 47 -0.65 16.17 26.39
CA TYR A 47 -2.07 16.13 26.02
C TYR A 47 -2.93 15.97 27.28
N ASP A 48 -3.67 17.02 27.60
CA ASP A 48 -4.50 17.15 28.80
C ASP A 48 -6.00 16.91 28.55
N GLY A 49 -6.35 16.44 27.34
CA GLY A 49 -7.75 16.22 26.96
C GLY A 49 -8.45 17.47 26.42
N GLY A 50 -7.76 18.62 26.34
CA GLY A 50 -8.26 19.85 25.72
C GLY A 50 -8.48 19.69 24.21
N TYR A 51 -9.64 19.19 23.81
CA TYR A 51 -10.04 19.16 22.40
C TYR A 51 -10.53 20.55 21.94
N PRO A 52 -10.12 21.09 20.77
CA PRO A 52 -9.21 20.56 19.74
C PRO A 52 -7.79 21.16 19.80
N THR A 53 -7.33 21.66 20.95
CA THR A 53 -6.12 22.46 21.06
C THR A 53 -4.86 21.61 21.25
N TRP A 54 -3.83 21.84 20.45
CA TRP A 54 -2.52 21.18 20.56
C TRP A 54 -1.45 22.22 20.86
N ARG A 55 -0.91 22.21 22.08
CA ARG A 55 -0.02 23.24 22.60
C ARG A 55 1.36 22.67 22.87
N VAL A 56 2.38 23.34 22.34
CA VAL A 56 3.78 22.90 22.46
C VAL A 56 4.72 24.07 22.74
N PRO A 57 5.82 23.85 23.48
CA PRO A 57 6.91 24.82 23.54
C PRO A 57 7.56 24.98 22.15
N THR A 58 7.92 26.20 21.75
CA THR A 58 8.60 26.45 20.47
C THR A 58 10.07 26.06 20.50
N ASP A 59 10.71 26.14 21.67
CA ASP A 59 12.07 25.65 21.88
C ASP A 59 12.06 24.11 21.95
N PRO A 60 12.79 23.41 21.05
CA PRO A 60 12.84 21.96 21.03
C PRO A 60 13.44 21.33 22.30
N LEU A 61 14.17 22.10 23.12
CA LEU A 61 14.78 21.61 24.35
C LEU A 61 13.86 21.73 25.58
N LEU A 62 12.77 22.49 25.49
CA LEU A 62 11.86 22.70 26.62
C LEU A 62 10.77 21.64 26.71
N ARG A 63 10.34 21.39 27.95
CA ARG A 63 9.15 20.59 28.26
C ARG A 63 8.00 21.46 28.76
N TYR A 64 6.78 20.95 28.64
CA TYR A 64 5.55 21.63 29.08
C TYR A 64 5.59 22.06 30.56
N ASP A 65 6.30 21.33 31.43
CA ASP A 65 6.44 21.61 32.86
C ASP A 65 7.58 22.59 33.20
N GLU A 66 8.36 23.00 32.21
CA GLU A 66 9.45 23.99 32.33
C GLU A 66 9.03 25.38 31.84
N VAL A 67 7.89 25.47 31.13
CA VAL A 67 7.35 26.74 30.65
C VAL A 67 6.61 27.43 31.79
N ALA A 68 7.08 28.63 32.18
CA ALA A 68 6.57 29.35 33.34
C ALA A 68 5.07 29.72 33.25
N ASN A 69 4.56 30.02 32.05
CA ASN A 69 3.18 30.44 31.80
C ASN A 69 2.61 29.75 30.54
N GLU A 70 1.32 29.39 30.54
CA GLU A 70 0.64 28.78 29.37
C GLU A 70 0.66 29.66 28.11
N GLU A 71 0.77 30.98 28.26
CA GLU A 71 0.93 31.93 27.14
C GLU A 71 2.25 31.74 26.37
N GLY A 72 3.21 31.00 26.93
CA GLY A 72 4.47 30.64 26.27
C GLY A 72 4.37 29.43 25.34
N LEU A 73 3.22 28.76 25.27
CA LEU A 73 2.99 27.61 24.39
C LEU A 73 2.37 28.07 23.06
N LEU A 74 2.86 27.51 21.97
CA LEU A 74 2.29 27.71 20.64
C LEU A 74 1.16 26.69 20.41
N GLU A 75 -0.03 27.18 20.06
CA GLU A 75 -1.12 26.34 19.58
C GLU A 75 -0.93 26.02 18.09
N VAL A 76 -0.78 24.75 17.76
CA VAL A 76 -0.52 24.27 16.41
C VAL A 76 -1.77 23.54 15.88
N PRO A 77 -2.39 23.98 14.77
CA PRO A 77 -3.38 23.16 14.08
C PRO A 77 -2.67 21.95 13.45
N VAL A 78 -3.16 20.75 13.74
CA VAL A 78 -2.51 19.50 13.31
C VAL A 78 -3.45 18.57 12.56
N MET A 79 -2.86 17.68 11.77
CA MET A 79 -3.54 16.60 11.05
C MET A 79 -4.66 17.15 10.15
N GLN A 80 -5.93 16.83 10.42
CA GLN A 80 -7.09 17.26 9.63
C GLN A 80 -7.53 18.70 9.90
N ALA A 81 -6.97 19.36 10.93
CA ALA A 81 -7.29 20.76 11.22
C ALA A 81 -6.80 21.68 10.08
N PRO A 82 -7.59 22.70 9.69
CA PRO A 82 -7.16 23.65 8.68
C PRO A 82 -5.94 24.44 9.15
N ALA A 83 -5.02 24.74 8.24
CA ALA A 83 -3.87 25.59 8.53
C ALA A 83 -4.32 27.00 8.93
N VAL A 84 -3.59 27.62 9.86
CA VAL A 84 -3.78 29.02 10.25
C VAL A 84 -2.61 29.82 9.67
N GLY A 85 -2.86 30.51 8.54
CA GLY A 85 -1.76 31.03 7.73
C GLY A 85 -0.92 29.88 7.16
N ASP A 86 0.39 29.88 7.43
CA ASP A 86 1.28 28.76 7.09
C ASP A 86 1.53 27.81 8.27
N LEU A 87 0.86 28.04 9.41
CA LEU A 87 0.98 27.20 10.59
C LEU A 87 0.14 25.94 10.44
N HIS A 88 0.80 24.77 10.35
CA HIS A 88 0.18 23.45 10.37
C HIS A 88 1.22 22.36 10.68
N GLY A 89 0.83 21.29 11.38
CA GLY A 89 1.77 20.23 11.76
C GLY A 89 1.19 18.82 11.90
N PHE A 90 2.08 17.92 12.29
CA PHE A 90 1.82 16.50 12.55
C PHE A 90 2.47 16.10 13.87
N LEU A 91 1.91 15.09 14.52
CA LEU A 91 2.27 14.72 15.89
C LEU A 91 3.10 13.43 15.95
N LEU A 92 4.09 13.43 16.82
CA LEU A 92 4.81 12.23 17.26
C LEU A 92 4.76 12.13 18.79
N HIS A 93 4.76 10.91 19.33
CA HIS A 93 5.14 10.74 20.74
C HIS A 93 6.58 11.20 20.93
N ASP A 94 6.88 11.78 22.09
CA ASP A 94 8.25 12.19 22.45
C ASP A 94 9.22 11.00 22.38
N ALA A 95 8.84 9.87 22.99
CA ALA A 95 9.59 8.61 22.92
C ALA A 95 9.82 8.10 21.48
N CYS A 96 8.86 8.31 20.57
CA CYS A 96 9.00 7.92 19.17
C CYS A 96 9.97 8.84 18.42
N TRP A 97 9.98 10.13 18.75
CA TRP A 97 10.95 11.09 18.23
C TRP A 97 12.37 10.74 18.69
N ASP A 98 12.56 10.47 19.98
CA ASP A 98 13.85 10.09 20.54
C ASP A 98 14.38 8.79 19.92
N LEU A 99 13.52 7.78 19.73
CA LEU A 99 13.90 6.54 19.06
C LEU A 99 14.32 6.79 17.59
N LEU A 100 13.61 7.66 16.88
CA LEU A 100 13.98 8.06 15.52
C LEU A 100 15.35 8.74 15.47
N GLN A 101 15.73 9.52 16.49
CA GLN A 101 17.05 10.16 16.57
C GLN A 101 18.20 9.17 16.79
N GLN A 102 17.94 7.98 17.35
CA GLN A 102 18.95 6.93 17.53
C GLN A 102 19.27 6.16 16.23
N MET A 103 18.50 6.43 15.17
CA MET A 103 18.66 5.76 13.89
C MET A 103 19.89 6.26 13.14
N PRO A 104 20.66 5.39 12.47
CA PRO A 104 21.75 5.83 11.61
C PRO A 104 21.27 6.71 10.48
N GLY A 105 21.88 7.90 10.37
CA GLY A 105 21.49 8.90 9.39
C GLY A 105 20.28 9.73 9.80
N ALA A 106 19.79 9.65 11.04
CA ALA A 106 18.82 10.59 11.60
C ALA A 106 19.34 12.05 11.57
N ALA A 107 20.65 12.25 11.68
CA ALA A 107 21.28 13.56 11.51
C ALA A 107 21.03 14.20 10.12
N GLY A 108 20.71 13.39 9.11
CA GLY A 108 20.36 13.84 7.76
C GLY A 108 18.86 13.98 7.51
N LEU A 109 18.02 13.93 8.55
CA LEU A 109 16.58 14.05 8.44
C LEU A 109 16.17 15.47 8.00
N SER A 110 15.25 15.54 7.03
CA SER A 110 14.66 16.80 6.58
C SER A 110 13.25 16.95 7.14
N LEU A 111 13.04 17.93 8.02
CA LEU A 111 11.71 18.27 8.55
C LEU A 111 10.77 18.71 7.43
N ASP A 112 11.27 19.45 6.44
CA ASP A 112 10.50 19.83 5.26
C ASP A 112 10.02 18.61 4.47
N ARG A 113 10.88 17.61 4.30
CA ARG A 113 10.51 16.36 3.63
C ARG A 113 9.46 15.59 4.44
N LEU A 114 9.64 15.47 5.75
CA LEU A 114 8.66 14.84 6.63
C LEU A 114 7.29 15.52 6.52
N LEU A 115 7.23 16.84 6.60
CA LEU A 115 5.99 17.60 6.43
C LEU A 115 5.38 17.41 5.04
N HIS A 116 6.20 17.44 3.99
CA HIS A 116 5.74 17.28 2.62
C HIS A 116 5.14 15.90 2.37
N VAL A 117 5.80 14.85 2.88
CA VAL A 117 5.32 13.46 2.82
C VAL A 117 4.06 13.29 3.63
N CYS A 118 4.01 13.75 4.88
CA CYS A 118 2.83 13.62 5.74
C CYS A 118 1.60 14.35 5.17
N LYS A 119 1.79 15.54 4.59
CA LYS A 119 0.73 16.25 3.84
C LYS A 119 0.22 15.43 2.66
N SER A 120 1.06 14.53 2.13
CA SER A 120 0.75 13.68 1.00
C SER A 120 0.10 12.32 1.33
N LEU A 121 -0.23 12.07 2.59
CA LEU A 121 -0.85 10.82 3.03
C LEU A 121 -2.36 11.00 3.29
N PRO A 122 -3.18 9.96 3.04
CA PRO A 122 -4.57 9.99 3.46
C PRO A 122 -4.69 10.01 4.99
N LEU A 123 -5.74 10.67 5.47
CA LEU A 123 -6.18 10.71 6.87
C LEU A 123 -7.58 10.08 6.95
N PRO A 124 -7.71 8.75 6.90
CA PRO A 124 -9.00 8.06 6.78
C PRO A 124 -9.93 8.33 7.98
N ILE A 125 -11.24 8.40 7.76
CA ILE A 125 -12.22 8.74 8.82
C ILE A 125 -12.19 7.74 9.99
N TRP A 126 -11.92 6.46 9.74
CA TRP A 126 -11.91 5.42 10.77
C TRP A 126 -10.60 5.31 11.55
N PHE A 127 -9.56 6.07 11.17
CA PHE A 127 -8.28 6.06 11.87
C PHE A 127 -7.75 7.49 12.01
N ASN A 128 -7.56 7.94 13.25
CA ASN A 128 -7.15 9.31 13.56
C ASN A 128 -5.64 9.55 13.34
N GLY A 129 -5.06 9.03 12.26
CA GLY A 129 -3.65 9.16 11.93
C GLY A 129 -3.41 9.07 10.43
N VAL A 130 -2.17 9.32 10.00
CA VAL A 130 -1.80 9.22 8.59
C VAL A 130 -1.77 7.77 8.13
N CYS A 131 -2.11 7.49 6.87
CA CYS A 131 -2.00 6.15 6.30
C CYS A 131 -0.76 6.05 5.41
N TRP A 132 0.35 5.54 5.94
CA TRP A 132 1.58 5.23 5.17
C TRP A 132 1.42 4.08 4.19
N GLY A 133 0.35 3.31 4.36
CA GLY A 133 0.13 2.08 3.66
C GLY A 133 0.84 0.87 4.25
N HIS A 134 0.92 0.86 5.57
CA HIS A 134 1.31 -0.28 6.36
C HIS A 134 0.41 -0.40 7.59
N ASP A 135 0.50 -1.52 8.28
CA ASP A 135 -0.26 -1.85 9.48
C ASP A 135 0.29 -1.25 10.78
N TYR A 136 1.32 -0.40 10.71
CA TYR A 136 2.05 0.09 11.88
C TYR A 136 2.65 -1.06 12.72
N GLY A 137 3.13 -2.12 12.05
CA GLY A 137 3.77 -3.25 12.71
C GLY A 137 2.77 -4.11 13.49
N GLY A 138 1.59 -4.33 12.92
CA GLY A 138 0.52 -5.16 13.49
C GLY A 138 -0.50 -4.43 14.36
N LEU A 139 -0.40 -3.09 14.51
CA LEU A 139 -1.40 -2.31 15.27
C LEU A 139 -2.73 -2.21 14.51
N LEU A 140 -2.66 -2.15 13.19
CA LEU A 140 -3.81 -2.19 12.30
C LEU A 140 -3.90 -3.56 11.62
N ARG A 141 -5.11 -3.97 11.26
CA ARG A 141 -5.36 -5.17 10.47
C ARG A 141 -5.98 -4.78 9.14
N LEU A 142 -5.37 -5.20 8.04
CA LEU A 142 -6.02 -5.14 6.72
C LEU A 142 -7.21 -6.11 6.72
N MET A 143 -8.34 -5.72 6.13
CA MET A 143 -9.56 -6.55 6.07
C MET A 143 -9.82 -7.13 4.66
N PRO A 144 -8.93 -7.97 4.10
CA PRO A 144 -9.10 -8.51 2.75
C PRO A 144 -10.25 -9.52 2.64
N ASP A 145 -10.68 -10.11 3.76
CA ASP A 145 -11.76 -11.10 3.79
C ASP A 145 -13.14 -10.48 3.54
N VAL A 146 -13.27 -9.17 3.80
CA VAL A 146 -14.51 -8.40 3.73
C VAL A 146 -14.48 -7.40 2.58
N PHE A 147 -13.36 -6.72 2.38
CA PHE A 147 -13.19 -5.70 1.36
C PHE A 147 -12.15 -6.14 0.35
N TYR A 148 -12.31 -5.65 -0.88
CA TYR A 148 -11.27 -5.72 -1.87
C TYR A 148 -9.95 -5.15 -1.35
N PRO A 149 -8.82 -5.87 -1.46
CA PRO A 149 -7.59 -5.48 -0.74
C PRO A 149 -7.03 -4.12 -1.18
N TRP A 150 -7.22 -3.75 -2.46
CA TRP A 150 -6.81 -2.44 -2.99
C TRP A 150 -7.64 -1.27 -2.48
N LEU A 151 -8.70 -1.49 -1.71
CA LEU A 151 -9.42 -0.41 -1.02
C LEU A 151 -8.67 0.07 0.22
N GLU A 152 -7.58 -0.61 0.61
CA GLU A 152 -6.65 -0.16 1.66
C GLU A 152 -7.36 0.08 3.00
N ARG A 153 -8.35 -0.77 3.30
CA ARG A 153 -9.19 -0.68 4.50
C ARG A 153 -8.54 -1.40 5.68
N PHE A 154 -8.07 -0.60 6.62
CA PHE A 154 -7.55 -1.04 7.90
C PHE A 154 -8.59 -0.92 9.02
N ALA A 155 -8.58 -1.87 9.94
CA ALA A 155 -9.26 -1.77 11.23
C ALA A 155 -8.23 -1.73 12.36
N VAL A 156 -8.58 -1.08 13.47
CA VAL A 156 -7.80 -1.21 14.71
C VAL A 156 -8.01 -2.60 15.26
N SER A 157 -6.93 -3.30 15.58
CA SER A 157 -7.01 -4.66 16.11
C SER A 157 -6.81 -4.62 17.62
N GLU A 158 -7.91 -4.64 18.39
CA GLU A 158 -7.85 -4.56 19.87
C GLU A 158 -7.01 -5.71 20.46
N ASP A 159 -7.20 -6.94 19.95
CA ASP A 159 -6.50 -8.15 20.40
C ASP A 159 -4.98 -8.12 20.19
N TYR A 160 -4.48 -7.37 19.18
CA TYR A 160 -3.06 -7.40 18.80
C TYR A 160 -2.25 -6.31 19.50
N SER A 161 -2.90 -5.29 20.05
CA SER A 161 -2.24 -4.17 20.71
C SER A 161 -1.43 -4.61 21.93
N SER A 162 -1.92 -5.59 22.70
CA SER A 162 -1.22 -6.21 23.82
C SER A 162 -0.07 -7.09 23.38
N ASP A 163 -0.27 -7.87 22.32
CA ASP A 163 0.71 -8.86 21.83
C ASP A 163 1.96 -8.20 21.28
N ILE A 164 1.83 -6.99 20.72
CA ILE A 164 2.95 -6.19 20.22
C ILE A 164 3.44 -5.14 21.24
N GLY A 165 2.87 -5.11 22.44
CA GLY A 165 3.23 -4.19 23.51
C GLY A 165 2.95 -2.71 23.21
N ALA A 166 2.04 -2.38 22.30
CA ALA A 166 1.86 -1.03 21.74
C ALA A 166 1.64 0.08 22.78
N SER A 167 1.07 -0.27 23.94
CA SER A 167 0.79 0.64 25.07
C SER A 167 1.99 0.94 25.98
N HIS A 168 3.13 0.26 25.78
CA HIS A 168 4.33 0.41 26.61
C HIS A 168 5.35 1.34 25.94
N ASN A 169 6.18 2.03 26.71
CA ASN A 169 7.13 3.01 26.16
C ASN A 169 8.13 2.35 25.19
N PRO A 170 8.17 2.76 23.91
CA PRO A 170 9.08 2.16 22.93
C PRO A 170 10.54 2.62 23.07
N PHE A 171 10.81 3.69 23.84
CA PHE A 171 12.17 4.20 24.06
C PHE A 171 12.82 3.59 25.31
N ASN A 172 12.06 3.48 26.41
CA ASN A 172 12.52 2.89 27.67
C ASN A 172 12.61 1.36 27.57
N GLY A 173 13.71 0.85 27.00
CA GLY A 173 14.02 -0.57 27.00
C GLY A 173 14.51 -1.06 28.37
N PRO A 174 14.64 -2.40 28.57
CA PRO A 174 15.36 -2.92 29.73
C PRO A 174 16.75 -2.31 29.74
N ILE A 175 17.15 -1.68 30.85
CA ILE A 175 18.49 -1.09 31.00
C ILE A 175 19.51 -2.20 30.70
N ILE A 176 20.15 -2.14 29.53
CA ILE A 176 21.06 -3.18 29.04
C ILE A 176 22.19 -3.39 30.06
N ALA A 177 22.67 -2.30 30.65
CA ALA A 177 23.66 -2.33 31.73
C ALA A 177 23.19 -3.13 32.96
N SER A 178 21.97 -2.90 33.46
CA SER A 178 21.45 -3.66 34.62
C SER A 178 21.17 -5.12 34.29
N THR A 179 20.87 -5.40 33.03
CA THR A 179 20.66 -6.75 32.49
C THR A 179 21.98 -7.52 32.39
N LEU A 180 23.05 -6.86 31.96
CA LEU A 180 24.40 -7.40 31.89
C LEU A 180 25.03 -7.58 33.28
N SER A 181 24.86 -6.62 34.20
CA SER A 181 25.34 -6.74 35.60
C SER A 181 24.70 -7.91 36.35
N ARG A 182 23.48 -8.32 35.98
CA ARG A 182 22.81 -9.50 36.56
C ARG A 182 23.32 -10.84 36.03
N LEU A 183 24.19 -10.83 35.01
CA LEU A 183 24.67 -12.01 34.30
C LEU A 183 26.19 -12.26 34.41
N GLU A 184 26.91 -11.46 35.18
CA GLU A 184 28.30 -11.75 35.57
C GLU A 184 28.37 -13.14 36.22
N GLY A 185 28.78 -14.16 35.45
CA GLY A 185 28.95 -15.52 35.96
C GLY A 185 28.70 -16.69 35.01
N ARG A 186 28.25 -16.49 33.76
CA ARG A 186 28.06 -17.59 32.80
C ARG A 186 29.01 -17.49 31.61
N VAL A 187 30.24 -17.97 31.80
CA VAL A 187 31.16 -18.26 30.70
C VAL A 187 30.66 -19.51 29.97
N PRO A 188 30.36 -19.46 28.66
CA PRO A 188 30.09 -20.67 27.91
C PRO A 188 31.32 -21.59 27.97
N PRO A 189 31.16 -22.91 28.17
CA PRO A 189 32.30 -23.80 28.28
C PRO A 189 33.14 -23.74 27.00
N PRO A 190 34.48 -23.74 27.10
CA PRO A 190 35.33 -23.75 25.93
C PRO A 190 34.99 -24.97 25.06
N GLY A 191 34.72 -24.71 23.78
CA GLY A 191 34.49 -25.76 22.79
C GLY A 191 35.68 -26.73 22.79
N LYS A 192 35.39 -28.03 22.90
CA LYS A 192 36.42 -29.07 22.89
C LYS A 192 37.24 -29.02 21.59
N SER A 193 38.54 -29.27 21.73
CA SER A 193 39.54 -29.39 20.66
C SER A 193 39.04 -30.19 19.46
N ILE A 194 39.29 -29.65 18.26
CA ILE A 194 38.89 -30.18 16.95
C ILE A 194 39.69 -31.46 16.65
N GLN A 195 39.01 -32.54 16.28
CA GLN A 195 39.58 -33.74 15.65
C GLN A 195 39.74 -33.52 14.12
N PRO A 196 40.67 -34.23 13.45
CA PRO A 196 41.01 -33.98 12.04
C PRO A 196 39.81 -34.11 11.07
N PRO A 197 39.92 -33.51 9.86
CA PRO A 197 38.82 -33.39 8.92
C PRO A 197 38.27 -34.75 8.48
N ASN A 198 36.94 -34.82 8.28
CA ASN A 198 36.35 -35.86 7.45
C ASN A 198 36.57 -35.48 5.98
N GLU A 199 37.03 -36.44 5.17
CA GLU A 199 37.06 -36.33 3.71
C GLU A 199 35.62 -36.18 3.18
N GLY A 200 35.18 -34.95 2.90
CA GLY A 200 33.87 -34.71 2.26
C GLY A 200 33.21 -33.35 2.52
N ASP A 201 33.63 -32.59 3.54
CA ASP A 201 33.06 -31.24 3.80
C ASP A 201 33.67 -30.22 2.83
N CYS A 202 32.86 -29.74 1.87
CA CYS A 202 33.31 -28.77 0.87
C CYS A 202 33.69 -27.42 1.48
N PHE A 203 33.10 -27.03 2.61
CA PHE A 203 33.39 -25.77 3.29
C PHE A 203 34.70 -25.82 4.07
N SER A 204 35.18 -27.01 4.44
CA SER A 204 36.51 -27.18 5.04
C SER A 204 37.66 -26.79 4.09
N ARG A 205 37.37 -26.55 2.80
CA ARG A 205 38.33 -26.05 1.81
C ARG A 205 38.41 -24.52 1.75
N LEU A 206 37.49 -23.81 2.40
CA LEU A 206 37.47 -22.34 2.43
C LEU A 206 38.32 -21.81 3.59
N PRO A 207 39.01 -20.67 3.41
CA PRO A 207 39.58 -19.92 4.52
C PRO A 207 38.52 -19.50 5.54
N TRP A 208 38.91 -19.40 6.81
CA TRP A 208 38.00 -19.02 7.90
C TRP A 208 37.33 -17.68 7.64
N GLU A 209 38.03 -16.73 7.04
CA GLU A 209 37.52 -15.40 6.70
C GLU A 209 36.29 -15.48 5.79
N LEU A 210 36.28 -16.40 4.81
CA LEU A 210 35.12 -16.61 3.95
C LEU A 210 33.98 -17.29 4.71
N CYS A 211 34.27 -18.25 5.59
CA CYS A 211 33.27 -18.86 6.47
C CYS A 211 32.65 -17.84 7.44
N GLU A 212 33.45 -16.91 7.98
CA GLU A 212 33.00 -15.84 8.86
C GLU A 212 32.14 -14.82 8.10
N MET A 213 32.53 -14.44 6.88
CA MET A 213 31.68 -13.60 6.01
C MET A 213 30.32 -14.26 5.72
N MET A 214 30.31 -15.57 5.46
CA MET A 214 29.06 -16.32 5.33
C MET A 214 28.21 -16.22 6.59
N PHE A 215 28.80 -16.35 7.79
CA PHE A 215 28.07 -16.18 9.03
C PHE A 215 27.46 -14.80 9.21
N VAL A 216 28.24 -13.75 8.96
CA VAL A 216 27.78 -12.35 9.09
C VAL A 216 26.52 -12.12 8.25
N LEU A 217 26.48 -12.67 7.03
CA LEU A 217 25.38 -12.53 6.07
C LEU A 217 24.17 -13.42 6.35
N LEU A 218 24.30 -14.49 7.15
CA LEU A 218 23.21 -15.44 7.41
C LEU A 218 22.39 -15.06 8.64
N PRO A 219 21.04 -15.20 8.62
CA PRO A 219 20.23 -15.16 9.83
C PRO A 219 20.75 -16.14 10.89
N THR A 220 20.58 -15.81 12.17
CA THR A 220 21.12 -16.60 13.28
C THR A 220 20.63 -18.05 13.27
N ASN A 221 19.37 -18.30 12.90
CA ASN A 221 18.84 -19.66 12.77
C ASN A 221 19.56 -20.47 11.67
N ASP A 222 19.86 -19.86 10.54
CA ASP A 222 20.56 -20.50 9.43
C ASP A 222 22.02 -20.72 9.78
N ALA A 223 22.67 -19.77 10.45
CA ALA A 223 24.03 -19.90 10.95
C ALA A 223 24.16 -21.03 12.00
N LEU A 224 23.19 -21.15 12.91
CA LEU A 224 23.11 -22.26 13.86
C LEU A 224 22.89 -23.61 13.15
N THR A 225 22.05 -23.64 12.12
CA THR A 225 21.82 -24.85 11.30
C THR A 225 23.08 -25.25 10.54
N LEU A 226 23.75 -24.29 9.90
CA LEU A 226 24.98 -24.50 9.15
C LEU A 226 26.11 -25.03 10.04
N ARG A 227 26.19 -24.53 11.28
CA ARG A 227 27.10 -25.05 12.31
C ARG A 227 26.82 -26.52 12.67
N LEU A 228 25.55 -26.95 12.67
CA LEU A 228 25.18 -28.34 12.94
C LEU A 228 25.49 -29.27 11.76
N THR A 229 25.46 -28.75 10.54
CA THR A 229 25.64 -29.54 9.30
C THR A 229 27.08 -29.60 8.80
N SER A 230 27.92 -28.60 9.09
CA SER A 230 29.33 -28.56 8.66
C SER A 230 30.28 -28.17 9.80
N ARG A 231 31.38 -28.91 9.90
CA ARG A 231 32.38 -28.71 10.96
C ARG A 231 33.23 -27.46 10.74
N ALA A 232 33.34 -26.99 9.49
CA ALA A 232 34.01 -25.74 9.14
C ALA A 232 33.44 -24.53 9.93
N PHE A 233 32.19 -24.63 10.34
CA PHE A 233 31.43 -23.58 11.02
C PHE A 233 31.41 -23.75 12.56
N HIS A 234 32.08 -24.75 13.13
CA HIS A 234 32.13 -24.93 14.60
C HIS A 234 32.59 -23.69 15.41
N PRO A 235 33.57 -22.88 14.95
CA PRO A 235 34.03 -21.68 15.66
C PRO A 235 33.03 -20.51 15.70
N PHE A 236 31.83 -20.68 15.14
CA PHE A 236 30.68 -19.74 15.20
C PHE A 236 30.60 -18.87 16.45
N PHE A 237 30.58 -19.50 17.65
CA PHE A 237 30.37 -18.80 18.92
C PHE A 237 31.51 -17.85 19.28
N SER A 238 32.68 -18.01 18.65
CA SER A 238 33.87 -17.19 18.86
C SER A 238 34.01 -16.04 17.84
N SER A 239 33.10 -15.91 16.89
CA SER A 239 33.12 -14.82 15.90
C SER A 239 32.53 -13.54 16.48
N LEU A 240 33.40 -12.56 16.77
CA LEU A 240 32.95 -11.23 17.17
C LEU A 240 32.16 -10.54 16.04
N ALA A 241 32.64 -10.64 14.79
CA ALA A 241 32.00 -10.03 13.63
C ALA A 241 30.55 -10.53 13.44
N PHE A 242 30.32 -11.83 13.62
CA PHE A 242 28.97 -12.40 13.59
C PHE A 242 28.07 -11.76 14.66
N TRP A 243 28.51 -11.75 15.92
CA TRP A 243 27.69 -11.21 17.01
C TRP A 243 27.44 -9.72 16.85
N GLN A 244 28.45 -8.94 16.46
CA GLN A 244 28.31 -7.52 16.15
C GLN A 244 27.27 -7.27 15.06
N SER A 245 27.29 -8.08 14.00
CA SER A 245 26.36 -7.92 12.87
C SER A 245 24.88 -8.07 13.25
N ARG A 246 24.55 -8.76 14.35
CA ARG A 246 23.17 -8.86 14.84
C ARG A 246 22.68 -7.58 15.50
N PHE A 247 23.58 -6.74 16.01
CA PHE A 247 23.29 -5.45 16.63
C PHE A 247 23.62 -4.26 15.71
N HIS A 248 24.02 -4.53 14.46
CA HIS A 248 24.01 -3.51 13.43
C HIS A 248 22.60 -2.93 13.28
N PRO A 249 22.47 -1.68 12.83
CA PRO A 249 21.17 -1.03 12.75
C PRO A 249 20.13 -1.80 11.94
N ASP A 250 20.55 -2.49 10.88
CA ASP A 250 19.80 -3.38 9.99
C ASP A 250 19.81 -4.86 10.43
N GLY A 251 20.55 -5.17 11.51
CA GLY A 251 20.62 -6.50 12.10
C GLY A 251 19.39 -6.87 12.92
N GLU A 252 19.29 -8.16 13.29
CA GLU A 252 18.16 -8.75 14.02
C GLU A 252 17.81 -8.09 15.36
N ARG A 253 18.75 -7.34 15.95
CA ARG A 253 18.64 -6.63 17.21
C ARG A 253 19.10 -5.17 17.09
N GLY A 254 19.00 -4.57 15.89
CA GLY A 254 19.39 -3.18 15.67
C GLY A 254 18.69 -2.17 16.59
N PHE A 255 17.49 -2.52 17.07
CA PHE A 255 16.71 -1.75 18.05
C PHE A 255 17.37 -1.65 19.44
N LEU A 256 18.37 -2.47 19.74
CA LEU A 256 19.19 -2.39 20.96
C LEU A 256 20.45 -1.57 20.68
N PHE A 257 20.27 -0.28 20.41
CA PHE A 257 21.36 0.60 19.98
C PHE A 257 22.45 0.80 21.05
N GLU A 258 22.15 0.62 22.33
CA GLU A 258 23.11 0.67 23.45
C GLU A 258 24.07 -0.53 23.41
N ALA A 259 23.73 -1.62 22.71
CA ALA A 259 24.67 -2.74 22.48
C ALA A 259 25.91 -2.34 21.65
N ARG A 260 25.85 -1.18 20.98
CA ARG A 260 26.94 -0.61 20.20
C ARG A 260 27.90 0.24 21.06
N ASP A 261 27.62 0.41 22.34
CA ASP A 261 28.56 1.03 23.28
C ASP A 261 29.83 0.19 23.37
N SER A 262 30.99 0.86 23.42
CA SER A 262 32.30 0.18 23.29
C SER A 262 32.55 -0.88 24.36
N GLU A 263 31.93 -0.75 25.53
CA GLU A 263 31.99 -1.71 26.64
C GLU A 263 31.28 -3.03 26.31
N ILE A 264 30.23 -2.99 25.49
CA ILE A 264 29.40 -4.15 25.14
C ILE A 264 29.81 -4.69 23.76
N TYR A 265 30.01 -3.80 22.80
CA TYR A 265 30.19 -4.13 21.38
C TYR A 265 31.47 -4.93 21.09
N ASN A 266 32.44 -4.90 22.00
CA ASN A 266 33.71 -5.64 21.90
C ASN A 266 33.73 -6.92 22.75
N ASP A 267 32.63 -7.24 23.45
CA ASP A 267 32.51 -8.44 24.30
C ASP A 267 31.52 -9.44 23.69
N ILE A 268 32.05 -10.54 23.17
CA ILE A 268 31.28 -11.66 22.59
C ILE A 268 30.26 -12.22 23.59
N GLY A 269 30.65 -12.38 24.86
CA GLY A 269 29.79 -12.91 25.90
C GLY A 269 28.63 -11.98 26.20
N ALA A 270 28.89 -10.67 26.27
CA ALA A 270 27.85 -9.66 26.47
C ALA A 270 26.84 -9.66 25.31
N LEU A 271 27.32 -9.64 24.06
CA LEU A 271 26.47 -9.66 22.86
C LEU A 271 25.62 -10.95 22.77
N MET A 272 26.23 -12.11 23.01
CA MET A 272 25.52 -13.39 22.98
C MET A 272 24.46 -13.49 24.08
N ASN A 273 24.77 -13.02 25.29
CA ASN A 273 23.82 -12.98 26.40
C ASN A 273 22.65 -12.04 26.10
N LEU A 274 22.93 -10.84 25.58
CA LEU A 274 21.92 -9.89 25.18
C LEU A 274 21.01 -10.46 24.10
N TYR A 275 21.58 -11.12 23.09
CA TYR A 275 20.82 -11.80 22.05
C TYR A 275 19.89 -12.87 22.64
N CYS A 276 20.39 -13.64 23.61
CA CYS A 276 19.63 -14.70 24.28
C CYS A 276 18.47 -14.17 25.13
N LEU A 277 18.66 -13.05 25.83
CA LEU A 277 17.66 -12.44 26.70
C LEU A 277 16.59 -11.65 25.95
N THR A 278 16.87 -11.27 24.71
CA THR A 278 15.98 -10.47 23.87
C THR A 278 15.29 -11.31 22.80
N ARG A 279 15.19 -12.62 23.00
CA ARG A 279 14.42 -13.51 22.11
C ARG A 279 12.93 -13.28 22.29
N LYS A 280 12.16 -13.34 21.19
CA LYS A 280 10.71 -13.06 21.18
C LYS A 280 9.92 -13.85 22.23
N SER A 281 10.28 -15.10 22.49
CA SER A 281 9.62 -15.95 23.49
C SER A 281 9.75 -15.48 24.95
N VAL A 282 10.68 -14.56 25.23
CA VAL A 282 10.96 -14.01 26.57
C VAL A 282 10.99 -12.48 26.57
N ALA A 283 10.59 -11.84 25.46
CA ALA A 283 10.62 -10.40 25.32
C ALA A 283 9.54 -9.74 26.17
N THR A 284 9.88 -8.62 26.81
CA THR A 284 8.91 -7.80 27.52
C THR A 284 8.08 -6.97 26.53
N PRO A 285 6.86 -6.52 26.90
CA PRO A 285 6.04 -5.67 26.04
C PRO A 285 6.75 -4.39 25.56
N GLU A 286 7.56 -3.76 26.41
CA GLU A 286 8.38 -2.58 26.06
C GLU A 286 9.34 -2.91 24.92
N LEU A 287 10.00 -4.08 25.02
CA LEU A 287 10.97 -4.53 24.03
C LEU A 287 10.31 -4.86 22.69
N LEU A 288 9.14 -5.49 22.72
CA LEU A 288 8.33 -5.77 21.53
C LEU A 288 7.91 -4.48 20.84
N ASN A 289 7.46 -3.49 21.60
CA ASN A 289 7.08 -2.20 21.03
C ASN A 289 8.29 -1.44 20.48
N ARG A 290 9.44 -1.51 21.16
CA ARG A 290 10.69 -0.92 20.69
C ARG A 290 11.16 -1.53 19.37
N GLU A 291 11.17 -2.87 19.24
CA GLU A 291 11.45 -3.57 17.97
C GLU A 291 10.48 -3.10 16.87
N ARG A 292 9.17 -3.05 17.19
CA ARG A 292 8.12 -2.60 16.26
C ARG A 292 8.38 -1.18 15.75
N VAL A 293 8.55 -0.21 16.65
CA VAL A 293 8.73 1.20 16.28
C VAL A 293 10.08 1.44 15.61
N TRP A 294 11.13 0.70 15.97
CA TRP A 294 12.42 0.72 15.28
C TRP A 294 12.27 0.34 13.80
N HIS A 295 11.56 -0.76 13.51
CA HIS A 295 11.31 -1.17 12.13
C HIS A 295 10.45 -0.17 11.34
N LEU A 296 9.50 0.49 12.00
CA LEU A 296 8.73 1.59 11.38
C LEU A 296 9.63 2.79 11.08
N ALA A 297 10.53 3.15 12.00
CA ALA A 297 11.50 4.22 11.79
C ALA A 297 12.48 3.91 10.65
N GLN A 298 12.91 2.65 10.52
CA GLN A 298 13.78 2.21 9.42
C GLN A 298 13.12 2.41 8.06
N ARG A 299 11.81 2.14 7.95
CA ARG A 299 11.03 2.33 6.72
C ARG A 299 10.74 3.79 6.43
N LEU A 300 10.52 4.60 7.46
CA LEU A 300 10.25 6.03 7.32
C LEU A 300 11.49 6.81 6.87
N LEU A 301 12.66 6.44 7.39
CA LEU A 301 13.88 7.25 7.26
C LEU A 301 14.29 7.56 5.80
N PRO A 302 14.25 6.62 4.84
CA PRO A 302 14.52 6.92 3.43
C PRO A 302 13.56 7.94 2.82
N LEU A 303 12.30 7.97 3.25
CA LEU A 303 11.29 8.90 2.72
C LEU A 303 11.54 10.35 3.13
N ILE A 304 12.17 10.55 4.29
CA ILE A 304 12.33 11.86 4.96
C ILE A 304 13.76 12.40 4.93
N LYS A 305 14.68 11.70 4.27
CA LYS A 305 15.99 12.23 3.88
C LYS A 305 15.87 13.02 2.57
N PRO A 306 16.79 13.97 2.30
CA PRO A 306 16.91 14.57 0.97
C PRO A 306 17.08 13.48 -0.10
N SER A 307 16.29 13.56 -1.17
CA SER A 307 16.39 12.60 -2.29
C SER A 307 17.74 12.76 -3.02
N LEU A 308 18.30 11.66 -3.49
CA LEU A 308 19.58 11.63 -4.21
C LEU A 308 19.47 12.30 -5.58
N ILE A 309 18.34 12.09 -6.24
CA ILE A 309 17.93 12.81 -7.44
C ILE A 309 16.47 13.17 -7.24
N GLY A 310 16.17 14.46 -7.43
CA GLY A 310 14.83 15.02 -7.36
C GLY A 310 14.56 15.88 -8.59
N HIS A 311 13.31 16.31 -8.74
CA HIS A 311 12.88 17.13 -9.88
C HIS A 311 13.74 18.38 -10.08
N SER A 312 14.29 18.51 -11.30
CA SER A 312 14.87 19.75 -11.81
C SER A 312 13.81 20.42 -12.69
N SER A 313 13.38 21.63 -12.33
CA SER A 313 12.38 22.46 -13.03
C SER A 313 10.92 21.96 -13.02
N CYS A 314 10.06 22.68 -12.28
CA CYS A 314 8.61 22.50 -12.25
C CYS A 314 7.95 23.56 -13.12
N SER A 315 7.11 23.13 -14.07
CA SER A 315 6.04 23.97 -14.60
C SER A 315 4.74 23.52 -13.95
N GLN A 316 4.07 24.41 -13.22
CA GLN A 316 2.68 24.19 -12.80
C GLN A 316 1.82 24.07 -14.08
N ALA A 317 1.60 22.84 -14.55
CA ALA A 317 0.73 22.61 -15.69
C ALA A 317 -0.72 22.64 -15.21
N ASN A 318 -1.40 23.75 -15.53
CA ASN A 318 -2.84 23.79 -15.60
C ASN A 318 -3.31 22.81 -16.69
N ASP A 319 -4.41 22.14 -16.38
CA ASP A 319 -5.32 21.47 -17.31
C ASP A 319 -4.96 20.03 -17.77
N HIS A 320 -5.77 19.08 -17.29
CA HIS A 320 -5.80 17.68 -17.72
C HIS A 320 -6.42 17.50 -19.11
N SER A 321 -6.80 18.59 -19.80
CA SER A 321 -7.40 18.58 -21.14
C SER A 321 -6.44 18.97 -22.26
N SER A 322 -5.12 18.78 -22.10
CA SER A 322 -4.18 18.99 -23.21
C SER A 322 -4.42 17.92 -24.28
N ARG A 323 -4.96 18.31 -25.45
CA ARG A 323 -5.20 17.43 -26.61
C ARG A 323 -4.00 16.49 -26.86
N GLY A 324 -4.24 15.18 -26.92
CA GLY A 324 -3.26 14.17 -27.35
C GLY A 324 -2.59 13.35 -26.25
N TRP A 325 -2.87 13.62 -24.97
CA TRP A 325 -2.35 12.82 -23.86
C TRP A 325 -3.32 11.71 -23.44
N ILE A 326 -2.80 10.50 -23.25
CA ILE A 326 -3.52 9.38 -22.63
C ILE A 326 -3.08 9.31 -21.17
N SER A 327 -4.00 9.47 -20.22
CA SER A 327 -3.67 9.61 -18.79
C SER A 327 -4.33 8.56 -17.90
N LEU A 328 -3.61 8.18 -16.85
CA LEU A 328 -4.05 7.32 -15.76
C LEU A 328 -3.70 7.99 -14.43
N GLN A 329 -4.67 8.14 -13.53
CA GLN A 329 -4.51 8.87 -12.26
C GLN A 329 -5.16 8.14 -11.09
N SER A 330 -4.57 8.30 -9.90
CA SER A 330 -5.12 7.82 -8.63
C SER A 330 -6.24 8.75 -8.10
N LEU A 331 -6.79 8.47 -6.91
CA LEU A 331 -7.87 9.27 -6.30
C LEU A 331 -7.43 10.64 -5.75
N VAL A 332 -6.20 11.09 -5.97
CA VAL A 332 -5.67 12.31 -5.34
C VAL A 332 -6.42 13.57 -5.79
N GLN A 333 -6.94 14.36 -4.83
CA GLN A 333 -7.58 15.65 -5.10
C GLN A 333 -6.57 16.80 -5.01
N LYS A 334 -6.61 17.69 -6.00
CA LYS A 334 -5.85 18.94 -5.98
C LYS A 334 -6.44 19.90 -4.94
N ALA A 335 -5.58 20.65 -4.25
CA ALA A 335 -5.98 21.59 -3.19
C ALA A 335 -7.02 22.65 -3.64
N ASP A 336 -7.03 23.01 -4.93
CA ASP A 336 -7.90 24.08 -5.47
C ASP A 336 -9.28 23.61 -5.96
N SER A 337 -9.63 22.32 -5.83
CA SER A 337 -10.95 21.84 -6.29
C SER A 337 -12.06 22.30 -5.33
N SER A 338 -12.94 23.20 -5.79
CA SER A 338 -14.04 23.83 -5.04
C SER A 338 -15.19 22.87 -4.63
N LEU A 339 -15.09 21.58 -4.94
CA LEU A 339 -16.08 20.56 -4.56
C LEU A 339 -15.87 20.10 -3.11
N GLN A 340 -16.15 21.02 -2.18
CA GLN A 340 -16.04 20.80 -0.74
C GLN A 340 -17.24 19.99 -0.22
N GLY A 341 -16.97 18.84 0.40
CA GLY A 341 -17.84 18.38 1.50
C GLY A 341 -17.85 16.90 1.86
N ARG A 342 -17.72 15.96 0.91
CA ARG A 342 -18.25 14.59 1.18
C ARG A 342 -17.27 13.42 1.15
N ILE A 343 -16.06 13.57 0.60
CA ILE A 343 -15.06 12.48 0.63
C ILE A 343 -13.87 12.96 1.47
N ARG A 344 -13.85 12.58 2.75
CA ARG A 344 -12.78 12.94 3.70
C ARG A 344 -11.56 12.01 3.60
N ASP A 345 -11.68 10.89 2.90
CA ASP A 345 -10.64 9.86 2.76
C ASP A 345 -9.67 10.08 1.59
N ILE A 346 -9.92 11.10 0.76
CA ILE A 346 -9.07 11.40 -0.39
C ILE A 346 -7.94 12.33 0.06
N PRO A 347 -6.68 12.01 -0.26
CA PRO A 347 -5.58 12.90 0.01
C PRO A 347 -5.70 14.22 -0.76
N ARG A 348 -5.49 15.35 -0.07
CA ARG A 348 -5.65 16.72 -0.58
C ARG A 348 -4.35 17.48 -0.47
N TYR A 349 -3.53 17.45 -1.51
CA TYR A 349 -2.21 18.08 -1.46
C TYR A 349 -1.75 18.57 -2.83
N PRO A 350 -0.79 19.52 -2.84
CA PRO A 350 -0.15 19.93 -4.08
C PRO A 350 0.59 18.74 -4.70
N THR A 351 0.25 18.44 -5.95
CA THR A 351 1.01 17.52 -6.79
C THR A 351 1.95 18.32 -7.69
N THR A 352 3.06 17.72 -8.07
CA THR A 352 3.98 18.29 -9.06
C THR A 352 3.98 17.41 -10.29
N THR A 353 4.06 18.01 -11.47
CA THR A 353 4.04 17.28 -12.74
C THR A 353 5.29 17.61 -13.53
N THR A 354 5.97 16.59 -14.02
CA THR A 354 7.18 16.70 -14.86
C THR A 354 6.95 15.95 -16.16
N GLU A 355 7.47 16.48 -17.25
CA GLU A 355 7.44 15.86 -18.56
C GLU A 355 8.87 15.47 -18.96
N ILE A 356 9.02 14.25 -19.47
CA ILE A 356 10.28 13.71 -19.99
C ILE A 356 10.07 13.28 -21.43
N ASN A 357 11.04 13.62 -22.29
CA ASN A 357 11.01 13.24 -23.69
C ASN A 357 11.58 11.83 -23.85
N VAL A 358 10.90 10.98 -24.60
CA VAL A 358 11.35 9.63 -24.92
C VAL A 358 12.16 9.71 -26.22
N PRO A 359 13.45 9.38 -26.18
CA PRO A 359 14.27 9.40 -27.39
C PRO A 359 13.84 8.28 -28.36
N PRO A 360 14.01 8.49 -29.68
CA PRO A 360 13.72 7.46 -30.66
C PRO A 360 14.69 6.27 -30.51
N GLY A 361 14.20 5.05 -30.78
CA GLY A 361 15.02 3.84 -30.73
C GLY A 361 15.20 3.22 -29.34
N ALA A 362 16.32 2.50 -29.17
CA ALA A 362 16.56 1.66 -28.00
C ALA A 362 16.86 2.50 -26.77
N ILE A 363 16.19 2.19 -25.67
CA ILE A 363 16.32 2.91 -24.41
C ILE A 363 16.42 1.94 -23.24
N LYS A 364 17.10 2.39 -22.19
CA LYS A 364 17.11 1.75 -20.89
C LYS A 364 16.23 2.55 -19.94
N ILE A 365 15.34 1.87 -19.25
CA ILE A 365 14.37 2.46 -18.33
C ILE A 365 14.71 1.99 -16.91
N GLY A 366 14.89 2.94 -16.01
CA GLY A 366 15.03 2.68 -14.57
C GLY A 366 13.77 3.06 -13.83
N ILE A 367 13.29 2.18 -12.96
CA ILE A 367 12.09 2.40 -12.15
C ILE A 367 12.50 2.37 -10.68
N ALA A 368 12.33 3.50 -9.99
CA ALA A 368 12.62 3.60 -8.57
C ALA A 368 11.42 3.10 -7.76
N VAL A 369 11.65 2.14 -6.86
CA VAL A 369 10.63 1.46 -6.07
C VAL A 369 10.91 1.68 -4.60
N MET A 370 9.88 2.02 -3.82
CA MET A 370 9.97 2.11 -2.37
C MET A 370 8.99 1.14 -1.73
N ASN A 371 9.50 0.29 -0.83
CA ASN A 371 8.68 -0.58 0.00
C ASN A 371 8.25 0.17 1.26
N THR A 372 6.96 0.42 1.44
CA THR A 372 6.44 1.03 2.68
C THR A 372 5.96 0.00 3.69
N GLY A 373 6.16 -1.30 3.43
CA GLY A 373 5.70 -2.41 4.26
C GLY A 373 4.75 -3.31 3.48
N ILE A 374 3.45 -3.08 3.60
CA ILE A 374 2.44 -3.93 2.96
C ILE A 374 2.54 -3.80 1.44
N TRP A 375 2.78 -2.59 0.95
CA TRP A 375 2.78 -2.29 -0.47
C TRP A 375 4.07 -1.63 -0.92
N ASP A 376 4.30 -1.72 -2.23
CA ASP A 376 5.33 -0.96 -2.90
C ASP A 376 4.70 0.29 -3.53
N TYR A 377 5.51 1.32 -3.73
CA TYR A 377 5.14 2.49 -4.50
C TYR A 377 6.27 2.84 -5.45
N ILE A 378 5.90 3.24 -6.66
CA ILE A 378 6.87 3.78 -7.61
C ILE A 378 7.11 5.24 -7.27
N THR A 379 8.38 5.59 -7.07
CA THR A 379 8.79 6.94 -6.66
C THR A 379 9.39 7.74 -7.79
N GLY A 380 9.86 7.10 -8.87
CA GLY A 380 10.40 7.78 -10.04
C GLY A 380 10.68 6.88 -11.24
N ILE A 381 10.89 7.52 -12.39
CA ILE A 381 11.22 6.89 -13.68
C ILE A 381 12.43 7.59 -14.27
N ARG A 382 13.44 6.81 -14.69
CA ARG A 382 14.60 7.27 -15.46
C ARG A 382 14.52 6.73 -16.88
N LEU A 383 14.74 7.58 -17.86
CA LEU A 383 15.00 7.19 -19.25
C LEU A 383 16.47 7.46 -19.54
N ILE A 384 17.16 6.48 -20.10
CA ILE A 384 18.57 6.54 -20.49
C ILE A 384 18.64 6.17 -21.97
N ASP A 385 19.21 7.07 -22.77
CA ASP A 385 19.38 6.83 -24.21
C ASP A 385 20.63 6.00 -24.53
N ALA A 386 20.89 5.80 -25.82
CA ALA A 386 22.03 5.02 -26.30
C ALA A 386 23.39 5.71 -26.04
N ASP A 387 23.41 7.03 -25.92
CA ASP A 387 24.61 7.84 -25.64
C ASP A 387 24.92 7.90 -24.14
N GLY A 388 23.98 7.45 -23.30
CA GLY A 388 24.08 7.42 -21.85
C GLY A 388 23.54 8.67 -21.15
N GLU A 389 22.95 9.60 -21.92
CA GLU A 389 22.25 10.76 -21.35
C GLU A 389 20.95 10.29 -20.68
N SER A 390 20.63 10.91 -19.55
CA SER A 390 19.49 10.46 -18.73
C SER A 390 18.57 11.59 -18.29
N GLN A 391 17.27 11.31 -18.35
CA GLN A 391 16.21 12.16 -17.82
C GLN A 391 15.52 11.41 -16.68
N PHE A 392 15.36 12.05 -15.52
CA PHE A 392 14.72 11.47 -14.35
C PHE A 392 13.51 12.30 -13.92
N ALA A 393 12.39 11.64 -13.72
CA ALA A 393 11.19 12.22 -13.13
C ALA A 393 10.81 11.42 -11.88
N GLY A 394 10.99 12.03 -10.70
CA GLY A 394 10.54 11.48 -9.43
C GLY A 394 11.52 11.71 -8.29
N TYR A 395 11.54 10.75 -7.36
CA TYR A 395 12.46 10.70 -6.23
C TYR A 395 13.24 9.39 -6.24
N LEU A 396 14.57 9.48 -6.20
CA LEU A 396 15.45 8.35 -5.90
C LEU A 396 15.85 8.42 -4.42
N LEU A 397 15.36 7.46 -3.61
CA LEU A 397 15.46 7.51 -2.15
C LEU A 397 16.56 6.61 -1.56
N ASP A 398 16.80 5.44 -2.14
CA ASP A 398 17.71 4.43 -1.59
C ASP A 398 18.66 3.79 -2.63
N ASN A 399 18.89 4.47 -3.77
CA ASN A 399 19.67 3.98 -4.92
C ASN A 399 19.15 2.68 -5.57
N SER A 400 17.99 2.16 -5.17
CA SER A 400 17.41 1.00 -5.81
C SER A 400 16.59 1.43 -7.04
N GLU A 401 16.95 0.86 -8.19
CA GLU A 401 16.21 1.00 -9.43
C GLU A 401 16.16 -0.35 -10.13
N GLU A 402 14.98 -0.71 -10.63
CA GLU A 402 14.82 -1.85 -11.51
C GLU A 402 15.03 -1.40 -12.95
N LEU A 403 16.04 -1.98 -13.61
CA LEU A 403 16.47 -1.58 -14.95
C LEU A 403 15.93 -2.54 -16.01
N SER A 404 15.29 -2.01 -17.04
CA SER A 404 14.79 -2.74 -18.20
C SER A 404 15.30 -2.13 -19.50
N ASN A 405 15.53 -2.96 -20.51
CA ASN A 405 15.95 -2.50 -21.85
C ASN A 405 14.84 -2.79 -22.85
N VAL A 406 14.52 -1.82 -23.70
CA VAL A 406 13.58 -2.00 -24.82
C VAL A 406 14.11 -1.34 -26.09
N SER A 407 13.79 -1.92 -27.24
CA SER A 407 14.19 -1.38 -28.55
C SER A 407 13.39 -0.13 -28.96
N ALA A 408 12.19 0.05 -28.39
CA ALA A 408 11.41 1.29 -28.41
C ALA A 408 10.29 1.18 -27.36
N LEU A 409 10.01 2.25 -26.63
CA LEU A 409 8.93 2.27 -25.63
C LEU A 409 7.57 2.40 -26.30
N HIS A 410 6.74 1.38 -26.18
CA HIS A 410 5.36 1.35 -26.70
C HIS A 410 4.31 1.48 -25.60
N GLY A 411 4.67 1.17 -24.35
CA GLY A 411 3.69 1.24 -23.28
C GLY A 411 4.23 1.03 -21.89
N LEU A 412 3.34 1.30 -20.94
CA LEU A 412 3.49 0.96 -19.53
C LEU A 412 2.21 0.26 -19.08
N LYS A 413 2.30 -1.02 -18.66
CA LYS A 413 1.23 -1.58 -17.84
C LYS A 413 1.40 -1.08 -16.43
N VAL A 414 0.30 -0.69 -15.80
CA VAL A 414 0.33 0.00 -14.52
C VAL A 414 -0.51 -0.77 -13.51
N ALA A 415 0.13 -1.23 -12.44
CA ALA A 415 -0.58 -1.66 -11.25
C ALA A 415 -0.76 -0.45 -10.33
N MET A 416 -2.00 -0.07 -10.04
CA MET A 416 -2.31 1.18 -9.34
C MET A 416 -3.27 0.94 -8.18
N GLY A 417 -2.92 1.49 -7.02
CA GLY A 417 -3.82 1.61 -5.88
C GLY A 417 -4.51 2.98 -5.85
N PRO A 418 -5.48 3.19 -4.94
CA PRO A 418 -6.22 4.44 -4.80
C PRO A 418 -5.34 5.68 -4.57
N TYR A 419 -4.13 5.51 -4.03
CA TYR A 419 -3.27 6.63 -3.68
C TYR A 419 -1.99 6.74 -4.52
N GLY A 420 -1.72 5.82 -5.44
CA GLY A 420 -0.54 5.89 -6.30
C GLY A 420 -0.20 4.62 -7.05
N VAL A 421 0.83 4.71 -7.89
CA VAL A 421 1.36 3.60 -8.70
C VAL A 421 2.13 2.63 -7.80
N ARG A 422 1.80 1.34 -7.89
CA ARG A 422 2.38 0.24 -7.10
C ARG A 422 3.50 -0.47 -7.83
N ALA A 423 3.24 -0.79 -9.08
CA ALA A 423 4.17 -1.48 -9.94
C ALA A 423 4.02 -1.03 -11.39
N LEU A 424 5.10 -1.17 -12.15
CA LEU A 424 5.14 -0.85 -13.57
C LEU A 424 5.78 -1.99 -14.35
N GLN A 425 5.22 -2.25 -15.53
CA GLN A 425 5.83 -3.14 -16.52
C GLN A 425 6.06 -2.36 -17.80
N VAL A 426 7.30 -2.40 -18.30
CA VAL A 426 7.69 -1.73 -19.53
C VAL A 426 7.27 -2.60 -20.71
N ILE A 427 6.62 -1.99 -21.70
CA ILE A 427 6.18 -2.64 -22.93
C ILE A 427 6.97 -2.11 -24.11
N GLY A 428 7.67 -3.01 -24.79
CA GLY A 428 8.38 -2.79 -26.05
C GLY A 428 7.52 -3.08 -27.28
N PRO A 429 8.14 -3.11 -28.48
CA PRO A 429 7.45 -3.48 -29.71
C PRO A 429 6.85 -4.88 -29.62
N GLU A 430 5.82 -5.15 -30.44
CA GLU A 430 5.13 -6.45 -30.48
C GLU A 430 4.57 -6.91 -29.12
N HIS A 431 4.28 -5.96 -28.22
CA HIS A 431 3.81 -6.22 -26.86
C HIS A 431 4.80 -7.03 -26.00
N GLN A 432 6.09 -6.99 -26.32
CA GLN A 432 7.12 -7.60 -25.48
C GLN A 432 7.17 -6.89 -24.12
N ALA A 433 6.91 -7.63 -23.04
CA ALA A 433 6.86 -7.08 -21.70
C ALA A 433 8.14 -7.39 -20.88
N SER A 434 8.61 -6.42 -20.10
CA SER A 434 9.66 -6.61 -19.10
C SER A 434 9.16 -7.39 -17.88
N GLY A 435 10.03 -7.63 -16.90
CA GLY A 435 9.58 -7.93 -15.54
C GLY A 435 8.79 -6.75 -14.94
N TRP A 436 7.94 -7.03 -13.97
CA TRP A 436 7.29 -5.99 -13.16
C TRP A 436 8.30 -5.42 -12.17
N ALA A 437 8.39 -4.08 -12.13
CA ALA A 437 9.05 -3.38 -11.05
C ALA A 437 8.06 -3.08 -9.93
N GLY A 438 8.31 -3.61 -8.74
CA GLY A 438 7.37 -3.64 -7.61
C GLY A 438 6.34 -4.78 -7.64
N ARG A 439 5.64 -4.99 -6.51
CA ARG A 439 4.65 -6.08 -6.34
C ARG A 439 3.27 -5.77 -6.94
N ILE A 440 2.69 -6.78 -7.59
CA ILE A 440 1.34 -6.73 -8.20
C ILE A 440 0.28 -7.51 -7.40
N ASP A 441 0.61 -8.00 -6.21
CA ASP A 441 -0.32 -8.78 -5.40
C ASP A 441 -1.53 -7.93 -4.99
N GLN A 442 -2.72 -8.43 -5.29
CA GLN A 442 -4.00 -7.87 -4.84
C GLN A 442 -4.23 -6.39 -5.23
N VAL A 443 -3.65 -5.93 -6.34
CA VAL A 443 -3.79 -4.56 -6.87
C VAL A 443 -4.38 -4.58 -8.29
N PRO A 444 -5.28 -3.63 -8.64
CA PRO A 444 -5.79 -3.47 -9.99
C PRO A 444 -4.72 -3.10 -11.02
N ILE A 445 -4.87 -3.60 -12.23
CA ILE A 445 -3.95 -3.43 -13.36
C ILE A 445 -4.66 -2.72 -14.52
N SER A 446 -3.98 -1.78 -15.15
CA SER A 446 -4.45 -1.11 -16.36
C SER A 446 -3.43 -1.20 -17.49
N GLU A 447 -3.95 -1.39 -18.71
CA GLU A 447 -3.19 -1.33 -19.96
C GLU A 447 -3.44 -0.02 -20.72
N ARG A 448 -4.09 0.96 -20.08
CA ARG A 448 -4.47 2.24 -20.70
C ARG A 448 -3.29 3.00 -21.30
N LEU A 449 -2.10 2.82 -20.73
CA LEU A 449 -0.87 3.45 -21.21
C LEU A 449 -0.05 2.53 -22.13
N VAL A 450 -0.69 1.57 -22.79
CA VAL A 450 -0.10 0.74 -23.84
C VAL A 450 -0.59 1.21 -25.20
N ALA A 451 0.35 1.53 -26.08
CA ALA A 451 0.06 2.03 -27.42
C ALA A 451 0.62 1.10 -28.50
N ASN A 452 0.01 1.16 -29.68
CA ASN A 452 0.47 0.41 -30.86
C ASN A 452 1.65 1.07 -31.58
N ARG A 453 2.10 2.24 -31.10
CA ARG A 453 3.20 3.04 -31.68
C ARG A 453 4.13 3.52 -30.58
N GLN A 454 5.29 4.01 -30.97
CA GLN A 454 6.28 4.53 -30.04
C GLN A 454 5.73 5.74 -29.25
N ILE A 455 5.96 5.71 -27.95
CA ILE A 455 5.72 6.83 -27.03
C ILE A 455 6.82 7.87 -27.26
N THR A 456 6.42 9.13 -27.40
CA THR A 456 7.33 10.27 -27.62
C THR A 456 7.60 11.06 -26.35
N SER A 457 6.65 11.10 -25.42
CA SER A 457 6.79 11.80 -24.14
C SER A 457 6.03 11.08 -23.03
N VAL A 458 6.59 11.14 -21.81
CA VAL A 458 5.95 10.65 -20.58
C VAL A 458 5.79 11.81 -19.62
N ARG A 459 4.61 11.93 -19.04
CA ARG A 459 4.30 12.90 -18.00
C ARG A 459 4.08 12.17 -16.69
N VAL A 460 4.84 12.55 -15.67
CA VAL A 460 4.83 11.95 -14.34
C VAL A 460 4.32 12.99 -13.34
N THR A 461 3.23 12.66 -12.66
CA THR A 461 2.68 13.47 -11.57
C THR A 461 2.99 12.79 -10.25
N LEU A 462 3.56 13.54 -9.31
CA LEU A 462 3.95 13.04 -8.01
C LEU A 462 3.36 13.83 -6.87
N ASP A 463 3.35 13.16 -5.73
CA ASP A 463 3.07 13.75 -4.45
C ASP A 463 4.33 13.94 -3.59
N GLY A 464 4.15 13.88 -2.27
CA GLY A 464 5.22 13.96 -1.29
C GLY A 464 6.34 12.94 -1.48
N TYR A 465 6.10 11.78 -2.12
CA TYR A 465 7.17 10.81 -2.41
C TYR A 465 6.90 9.81 -3.55
N LYS A 466 5.67 9.67 -4.04
CA LYS A 466 5.26 8.62 -4.99
C LYS A 466 4.57 9.20 -6.22
N ILE A 467 4.57 8.42 -7.30
CA ILE A 467 3.84 8.72 -8.53
C ILE A 467 2.35 8.49 -8.30
N THR A 468 1.54 9.51 -8.59
CA THR A 468 0.08 9.51 -8.43
C THR A 468 -0.67 9.56 -9.75
N ALA A 469 -0.03 10.02 -10.82
CA ALA A 469 -0.55 9.88 -12.17
C ALA A 469 0.57 9.75 -13.21
N LEU A 470 0.26 9.03 -14.29
CA LEU A 470 1.10 8.89 -15.46
C LEU A 470 0.29 9.26 -16.70
N ALA A 471 0.92 9.93 -17.65
CA ALA A 471 0.34 10.12 -18.97
C ALA A 471 1.40 9.92 -20.04
N ILE A 472 0.96 9.47 -21.21
CA ILE A 472 1.82 9.24 -22.37
C ILE A 472 1.32 10.04 -23.56
N GLN A 473 2.26 10.43 -24.41
CA GLN A 473 1.97 10.95 -25.74
C GLN A 473 2.59 9.99 -26.77
N VAL A 474 1.83 9.74 -27.83
CA VAL A 474 2.18 8.77 -28.87
C VAL A 474 2.41 9.50 -30.19
N GLU A 475 3.31 8.98 -31.01
CA GLU A 475 3.58 9.49 -32.36
C GLU A 475 2.29 9.54 -33.21
N GLN A 476 1.96 10.74 -33.73
CA GLN A 476 0.79 10.93 -34.59
C GLN A 476 1.09 10.51 -36.05
N PRO A 477 0.11 9.99 -36.80
CA PRO A 477 0.29 9.76 -38.24
C PRO A 477 0.41 11.08 -39.01
N ASP A 478 1.24 11.09 -40.06
CA ASP A 478 1.46 12.23 -40.96
C ASP A 478 0.17 12.79 -41.61
N ASP A 479 -0.90 11.99 -41.69
CA ASP A 479 -2.17 12.36 -42.32
C ASP A 479 -3.09 13.25 -41.45
N GLY A 480 -2.66 13.67 -40.26
CA GLY A 480 -3.37 14.64 -39.40
C GLY A 480 -4.74 14.18 -38.87
N LYS A 481 -5.18 12.96 -39.21
CA LYS A 481 -6.35 12.33 -38.60
C LYS A 481 -5.92 11.73 -37.27
N ALA A 482 -6.39 12.32 -36.17
CA ALA A 482 -6.30 11.69 -34.85
C ALA A 482 -6.88 10.28 -34.95
N VAL A 483 -6.05 9.26 -34.76
CA VAL A 483 -6.53 7.88 -34.64
C VAL A 483 -7.26 7.84 -33.31
N ALA A 484 -8.58 7.97 -33.35
CA ALA A 484 -9.41 7.52 -32.25
C ALA A 484 -9.16 6.02 -32.13
N GLN A 485 -8.26 5.61 -31.23
CA GLN A 485 -8.23 4.22 -30.78
C GLN A 485 -9.66 3.94 -30.31
N ALA A 486 -10.34 3.02 -30.99
CA ALA A 486 -11.63 2.52 -30.54
C ALA A 486 -11.37 1.93 -29.15
N ALA A 487 -11.76 2.69 -28.14
CA ALA A 487 -11.33 2.50 -26.77
C ALA A 487 -12.13 1.38 -26.14
N SER A 488 -11.74 0.13 -26.42
CA SER A 488 -12.29 -1.02 -25.71
C SER A 488 -12.07 -0.84 -24.20
N LEU A 489 -13.15 -1.00 -23.43
CA LEU A 489 -13.17 -1.05 -21.96
C LEU A 489 -12.06 -1.95 -21.41
N ARG A 490 -11.76 -3.07 -22.08
CA ARG A 490 -10.65 -3.97 -21.70
C ARG A 490 -9.32 -3.22 -21.56
N HIS A 491 -8.99 -2.39 -22.54
CA HIS A 491 -7.70 -1.70 -22.58
C HIS A 491 -7.75 -0.33 -21.89
N THR A 492 -8.93 0.25 -21.70
CA THR A 492 -9.06 1.57 -21.09
C THR A 492 -9.37 1.55 -19.61
N ALA A 493 -10.01 0.52 -19.06
CA ALA A 493 -10.32 0.49 -17.64
C ALA A 493 -9.10 0.09 -16.77
N ILE A 494 -9.29 0.21 -15.45
CA ILE A 494 -8.39 -0.36 -14.44
C ILE A 494 -9.09 -1.62 -13.94
N TRP A 495 -8.50 -2.79 -14.15
CA TRP A 495 -9.16 -4.06 -13.88
C TRP A 495 -8.59 -4.76 -12.66
N TYR A 496 -9.45 -5.44 -11.92
CA TYR A 496 -9.05 -6.35 -10.87
C TYR A 496 -9.61 -7.76 -11.11
N PRO A 497 -8.78 -8.82 -10.98
CA PRO A 497 -7.36 -8.78 -10.61
C PRO A 497 -6.42 -8.31 -11.74
N SER A 498 -6.84 -8.51 -12.98
CA SER A 498 -6.15 -8.07 -14.20
C SER A 498 -7.18 -7.88 -15.32
N PRO A 499 -6.84 -7.26 -16.46
CA PRO A 499 -7.76 -7.21 -17.60
C PRO A 499 -8.26 -8.60 -17.98
N PRO A 500 -9.55 -8.77 -18.30
CA PRO A 500 -10.05 -10.06 -18.77
C PRO A 500 -9.23 -10.53 -20.01
N PRO A 501 -8.99 -11.84 -20.17
CA PRO A 501 -8.33 -12.39 -21.36
C PRO A 501 -9.07 -12.12 -22.68
N ASP A 502 -8.33 -12.04 -23.79
CA ASP A 502 -8.86 -11.64 -25.12
C ASP A 502 -9.89 -12.62 -25.71
N ASP A 503 -9.90 -13.87 -25.26
CA ASP A 503 -10.86 -14.91 -25.63
C ASP A 503 -12.23 -14.74 -24.96
N LEU A 504 -12.31 -13.96 -23.87
CA LEU A 504 -13.56 -13.62 -23.21
C LEU A 504 -14.21 -12.39 -23.85
N LEU A 505 -15.52 -12.39 -24.05
CA LEU A 505 -16.24 -11.22 -24.57
C LEU A 505 -16.75 -10.37 -23.41
N VAL A 506 -16.23 -9.14 -23.30
CA VAL A 506 -16.58 -8.21 -22.20
C VAL A 506 -17.96 -7.59 -22.37
N ASN A 507 -18.56 -7.62 -23.57
CA ASN A 507 -19.88 -7.02 -23.86
C ASN A 507 -19.98 -5.57 -23.35
N GLU A 508 -19.09 -4.70 -23.81
CA GLU A 508 -18.90 -3.35 -23.24
C GLU A 508 -20.14 -2.46 -23.35
N ASP A 509 -20.96 -2.64 -24.40
CA ASP A 509 -22.25 -1.98 -24.58
C ASP A 509 -23.25 -2.28 -23.45
N SER A 510 -23.03 -3.38 -22.73
CA SER A 510 -23.85 -3.83 -21.62
C SER A 510 -23.52 -3.11 -20.30
N PHE A 511 -22.43 -2.34 -20.27
CA PHE A 511 -21.98 -1.63 -19.08
C PHE A 511 -22.93 -0.48 -18.72
N THR A 512 -23.64 -0.62 -17.60
CA THR A 512 -24.71 0.31 -17.21
C THR A 512 -24.21 1.62 -16.58
N GLY A 513 -22.92 1.95 -16.72
CA GLY A 513 -22.23 2.99 -15.94
C GLY A 513 -21.67 4.17 -16.75
N MET A 514 -20.98 5.07 -16.06
CA MET A 514 -20.20 6.15 -16.68
C MET A 514 -18.94 5.59 -17.34
N ASP A 515 -18.55 6.15 -18.49
CA ASP A 515 -17.29 5.84 -19.17
C ASP A 515 -16.09 5.94 -18.20
N PRO A 516 -15.32 4.86 -17.97
CA PRO A 516 -14.14 4.88 -17.10
C PRO A 516 -13.00 5.80 -17.55
N LEU A 517 -13.05 6.34 -18.77
CA LEU A 517 -12.10 7.33 -19.25
C LEU A 517 -12.37 8.73 -18.71
N THR A 518 -13.64 9.06 -18.43
CA THR A 518 -14.02 10.38 -17.88
C THR A 518 -14.00 10.39 -16.36
N THR A 519 -14.01 9.21 -15.74
CA THR A 519 -13.89 9.05 -14.30
C THR A 519 -12.43 8.95 -13.87
N GLY A 520 -12.12 9.40 -12.66
CA GLY A 520 -10.78 9.25 -12.07
C GLY A 520 -10.45 7.78 -11.79
N TYR A 521 -9.75 7.51 -10.69
CA TYR A 521 -9.46 6.13 -10.30
C TYR A 521 -10.74 5.35 -9.96
N GLN A 522 -11.18 4.49 -10.89
CA GLN A 522 -12.36 3.64 -10.74
C GLN A 522 -12.07 2.20 -11.21
N PRO A 523 -11.49 1.36 -10.34
CA PRO A 523 -11.26 -0.04 -10.68
C PRO A 523 -12.55 -0.79 -10.95
N ILE A 524 -12.52 -1.66 -11.95
CA ILE A 524 -13.57 -2.63 -12.28
C ILE A 524 -13.09 -4.00 -11.84
N SER A 525 -13.83 -4.62 -10.94
CA SER A 525 -13.60 -6.01 -10.56
C SER A 525 -14.41 -6.94 -11.44
N TRP A 526 -13.87 -8.12 -11.77
CA TRP A 526 -14.61 -9.14 -12.51
C TRP A 526 -14.41 -10.54 -11.93
N VAL A 527 -15.35 -11.42 -12.27
CA VAL A 527 -15.35 -12.83 -11.90
C VAL A 527 -15.71 -13.69 -13.09
N HIS A 528 -15.15 -14.91 -13.12
CA HIS A 528 -15.39 -15.92 -14.14
C HIS A 528 -15.95 -17.18 -13.47
N PHE A 529 -17.27 -17.22 -13.30
CA PHE A 529 -17.92 -18.34 -12.60
C PHE A 529 -18.16 -19.55 -13.51
N GLY A 530 -18.22 -19.33 -14.82
CA GLY A 530 -18.36 -20.40 -15.81
C GLY A 530 -17.10 -21.20 -16.04
N GLY A 531 -15.93 -20.68 -15.63
CA GLY A 531 -14.63 -21.30 -15.90
C GLY A 531 -14.29 -21.33 -17.39
N ASP A 532 -13.14 -21.93 -17.72
CA ASP A 532 -12.59 -21.88 -19.08
C ASP A 532 -13.51 -22.65 -20.04
N ARG A 533 -14.07 -21.95 -21.04
CA ARG A 533 -15.04 -22.53 -21.99
C ARG A 533 -16.23 -23.18 -21.29
N GLY A 534 -16.67 -22.60 -20.17
CA GLY A 534 -17.89 -23.02 -19.47
C GLY A 534 -17.80 -24.35 -18.71
N ASP A 535 -16.59 -24.87 -18.47
CA ASP A 535 -16.34 -26.15 -17.80
C ASP A 535 -16.92 -26.23 -16.37
N ARG A 536 -17.06 -25.09 -15.67
CA ARG A 536 -17.65 -25.00 -14.32
C ARG A 536 -19.15 -24.74 -14.32
N LEU A 537 -19.77 -24.40 -15.46
CA LEU A 537 -21.22 -24.19 -15.50
C LEU A 537 -22.04 -25.38 -14.98
N PRO A 538 -21.69 -26.65 -15.29
CA PRO A 538 -22.37 -27.81 -14.73
C PRO A 538 -22.24 -27.94 -13.20
N LEU A 539 -21.21 -27.34 -12.61
CA LEU A 539 -20.94 -27.42 -11.18
C LEU A 539 -21.67 -26.34 -10.37
N VAL A 540 -22.24 -25.32 -11.02
CA VAL A 540 -22.93 -24.21 -10.33
C VAL A 540 -24.20 -24.72 -9.67
N GLN A 541 -24.25 -24.66 -8.33
CA GLN A 541 -25.43 -25.03 -7.52
C GLN A 541 -26.30 -23.84 -7.15
N GLY A 542 -25.76 -22.62 -7.22
CA GLY A 542 -26.51 -21.42 -6.92
C GLY A 542 -25.65 -20.20 -6.65
N MET A 543 -26.33 -19.12 -6.27
CA MET A 543 -25.72 -17.82 -6.02
C MET A 543 -26.28 -17.21 -4.75
N LEU A 544 -25.39 -16.71 -3.90
CA LEU A 544 -25.71 -15.86 -2.76
C LEU A 544 -25.59 -14.39 -3.17
N SER A 545 -26.42 -13.53 -2.58
CA SER A 545 -26.37 -12.09 -2.82
C SER A 545 -26.53 -11.30 -1.53
N LEU A 546 -25.73 -10.24 -1.38
CA LEU A 546 -25.90 -9.22 -0.35
C LEU A 546 -26.48 -7.95 -1.00
N HIS A 547 -27.74 -7.65 -0.67
CA HIS A 547 -28.42 -6.43 -1.10
C HIS A 547 -28.90 -5.64 0.13
N ALA A 548 -28.47 -4.38 0.22
CA ALA A 548 -28.92 -3.45 1.26
C ALA A 548 -29.59 -2.23 0.60
N TYR A 549 -28.89 -1.10 0.52
CA TYR A 549 -29.33 0.10 -0.24
C TYR A 549 -28.81 0.11 -1.69
N GLY A 550 -28.49 -1.09 -2.19
CA GLY A 550 -27.79 -1.39 -3.44
C GLY A 550 -27.20 -2.80 -3.37
N LEU A 551 -26.71 -3.31 -4.51
CA LEU A 551 -26.02 -4.59 -4.58
C LEU A 551 -24.59 -4.45 -4.03
N HIS A 552 -24.24 -5.16 -2.97
CA HIS A 552 -22.89 -5.12 -2.39
C HIS A 552 -22.03 -6.30 -2.79
N GLY A 553 -22.62 -7.48 -3.00
CA GLY A 553 -21.85 -8.64 -3.41
C GLY A 553 -22.68 -9.81 -3.92
N LEU A 554 -22.03 -10.62 -4.73
CA LEU A 554 -22.50 -11.88 -5.30
C LEU A 554 -21.46 -12.98 -5.05
N GLN A 555 -21.91 -14.18 -4.70
CA GLN A 555 -21.04 -15.33 -4.52
C GLN A 555 -21.64 -16.56 -5.20
N PHE A 556 -20.87 -17.19 -6.08
CA PHE A 556 -21.26 -18.42 -6.75
C PHE A 556 -20.84 -19.62 -5.91
N LYS A 557 -21.77 -20.55 -5.69
CA LYS A 557 -21.53 -21.83 -5.03
C LYS A 557 -21.46 -22.94 -6.06
N TYR A 558 -20.50 -23.82 -5.86
CA TYR A 558 -20.28 -25.00 -6.68
C TYR A 558 -20.54 -26.26 -5.87
N ASP A 559 -20.71 -27.37 -6.57
CA ASP A 559 -20.73 -28.70 -5.97
C ASP A 559 -19.35 -29.04 -5.40
N ASP A 560 -19.24 -29.06 -4.07
CA ASP A 560 -18.04 -29.37 -3.30
C ASP A 560 -17.74 -30.89 -3.23
N THR A 561 -18.62 -31.72 -3.79
CA THR A 561 -18.44 -33.18 -3.85
C THR A 561 -17.85 -33.67 -5.18
N ALA A 562 -17.68 -32.79 -6.17
CA ALA A 562 -17.09 -33.12 -7.45
C ALA A 562 -15.55 -33.21 -7.35
N ASP A 563 -14.99 -34.41 -7.59
CA ASP A 563 -13.53 -34.67 -7.58
C ASP A 563 -12.72 -33.72 -8.50
N GLU A 564 -13.38 -33.18 -9.54
CA GLU A 564 -12.80 -32.26 -10.54
C GLU A 564 -12.44 -30.88 -9.97
N MET A 565 -12.92 -30.53 -8.77
CA MET A 565 -12.79 -29.18 -8.22
C MET A 565 -11.56 -28.97 -7.33
N GLY A 566 -10.98 -30.02 -6.74
CA GLY A 566 -9.94 -29.87 -5.73
C GLY A 566 -10.32 -28.85 -4.64
N ASP A 567 -9.40 -27.94 -4.31
CA ASP A 567 -9.54 -26.89 -3.28
C ASP A 567 -10.23 -25.59 -3.80
N ALA A 568 -11.11 -25.70 -4.79
CA ALA A 568 -11.67 -24.52 -5.48
C ALA A 568 -12.59 -23.69 -4.56
N ARG A 569 -12.06 -22.53 -4.16
CA ARG A 569 -12.77 -21.53 -3.36
C ARG A 569 -13.96 -20.96 -4.12
N PRO A 570 -15.07 -20.62 -3.44
CA PRO A 570 -16.21 -19.96 -4.05
C PRO A 570 -15.80 -18.64 -4.74
N VAL A 571 -16.41 -18.38 -5.90
CA VAL A 571 -16.11 -17.18 -6.71
C VAL A 571 -16.96 -16.02 -6.22
N ARG A 572 -16.31 -14.90 -5.85
CA ARG A 572 -16.94 -13.75 -5.21
C ARG A 572 -16.73 -12.47 -6.03
N LEU A 573 -17.82 -11.73 -6.25
CA LEU A 573 -17.81 -10.37 -6.78
C LEU A 573 -18.36 -9.42 -5.71
N GLY A 574 -17.55 -8.46 -5.26
CA GLY A 574 -17.91 -7.46 -4.27
C GLY A 574 -17.74 -7.93 -2.82
N ARG A 575 -18.47 -7.29 -1.90
CA ARG A 575 -18.45 -7.57 -0.47
C ARG A 575 -19.59 -8.51 -0.09
N LEU A 576 -19.27 -9.61 0.58
CA LEU A 576 -20.23 -10.41 1.32
C LEU A 576 -19.66 -10.68 2.72
N ASP A 577 -20.51 -10.50 3.73
CA ASP A 577 -20.23 -10.89 5.11
C ASP A 577 -20.72 -12.35 5.32
N GLU A 578 -20.15 -13.10 6.25
CA GLU A 578 -20.48 -14.53 6.51
C GLU A 578 -21.86 -14.77 7.17
N SER A 579 -22.83 -13.88 6.96
CA SER A 579 -24.19 -14.07 7.46
C SER A 579 -24.98 -15.09 6.62
N GLU A 580 -26.10 -15.58 7.16
CA GLU A 580 -27.05 -16.42 6.41
C GLU A 580 -27.69 -15.60 5.27
N LEU A 581 -27.02 -15.59 4.12
CA LEU A 581 -27.49 -14.91 2.91
C LEU A 581 -28.48 -15.79 2.14
N PRO A 582 -29.48 -15.21 1.47
CA PRO A 582 -30.42 -15.95 0.66
C PRO A 582 -29.71 -16.64 -0.52
N LEU A 583 -29.99 -17.93 -0.71
CA LEU A 583 -29.47 -18.73 -1.82
C LEU A 583 -30.50 -18.84 -2.94
N PHE A 584 -30.15 -18.35 -4.12
CA PHE A 584 -30.84 -18.67 -5.34
C PHE A 584 -30.21 -19.93 -5.96
N THR A 585 -30.90 -21.05 -5.87
CA THR A 585 -30.42 -22.33 -6.41
C THR A 585 -30.40 -22.30 -7.94
N ILE A 586 -29.42 -22.94 -8.55
CA ILE A 586 -29.25 -23.10 -10.01
C ILE A 586 -28.90 -24.58 -10.25
N ASP A 587 -29.64 -25.25 -11.12
CA ASP A 587 -29.36 -26.65 -11.48
C ASP A 587 -28.34 -26.72 -12.63
N GLY A 588 -27.07 -26.38 -12.32
CA GLY A 588 -25.97 -26.41 -13.29
C GLY A 588 -25.83 -27.78 -13.94
N ALA A 589 -25.89 -28.85 -13.15
CA ALA A 589 -25.74 -30.23 -13.63
C ALA A 589 -26.84 -30.62 -14.64
N GLY A 590 -28.06 -30.12 -14.45
CA GLY A 590 -29.15 -30.25 -15.42
C GLY A 590 -29.09 -29.27 -16.59
N GLY A 591 -28.02 -28.47 -16.74
CA GLY A 591 -27.84 -27.50 -17.82
C GLY A 591 -28.58 -26.17 -17.61
N GLU A 592 -29.02 -25.86 -16.39
CA GLU A 592 -29.52 -24.54 -16.07
C GLU A 592 -28.38 -23.54 -15.95
N ARG A 593 -28.53 -22.38 -16.59
CA ARG A 593 -27.52 -21.32 -16.61
C ARG A 593 -28.16 -19.95 -16.67
N ILE A 594 -27.43 -18.96 -16.17
CA ILE A 594 -27.81 -17.55 -16.28
C ILE A 594 -27.76 -17.16 -17.77
N CYS A 595 -28.84 -16.54 -18.26
CA CYS A 595 -28.94 -16.13 -19.66
C CYS A 595 -29.29 -14.65 -19.84
N SER A 596 -29.76 -13.96 -18.80
CA SER A 596 -29.98 -12.51 -18.87
C SER A 596 -29.82 -11.83 -17.51
N LEU A 597 -29.46 -10.55 -17.58
CA LEU A 597 -29.38 -9.63 -16.44
C LEU A 597 -30.10 -8.33 -16.86
N SER A 598 -30.96 -7.80 -16.00
CA SER A 598 -31.60 -6.50 -16.17
C SER A 598 -31.35 -5.63 -14.94
N VAL A 599 -31.06 -4.35 -15.15
CA VAL A 599 -30.70 -3.40 -14.08
C VAL A 599 -31.65 -2.21 -14.13
N GLY A 600 -32.26 -1.87 -13.00
CA GLY A 600 -33.03 -0.64 -12.84
C GLY A 600 -32.17 0.46 -12.22
N LEU A 601 -32.02 1.55 -12.96
CA LEU A 601 -31.22 2.71 -12.58
C LEU A 601 -32.10 3.85 -12.06
N GLU A 602 -31.83 4.30 -10.84
CA GLU A 602 -32.43 5.50 -10.24
C GLU A 602 -31.59 6.72 -10.63
N GLN A 603 -32.15 7.61 -11.44
CA GLN A 603 -31.46 8.83 -11.89
C GLN A 603 -31.87 10.04 -11.03
N ASP A 604 -30.89 10.76 -10.48
CA ASP A 604 -31.11 12.06 -9.85
C ASP A 604 -30.75 13.17 -10.86
N THR A 605 -31.70 13.51 -11.72
CA THR A 605 -31.50 14.50 -12.79
C THR A 605 -31.51 15.95 -12.30
N GLN A 606 -31.94 16.21 -11.05
CA GLN A 606 -32.07 17.57 -10.51
C GLN A 606 -30.84 18.02 -9.69
N ASN A 607 -29.98 17.09 -9.27
CA ASN A 607 -28.83 17.41 -8.44
C ASN A 607 -27.58 17.75 -9.26
N VAL A 608 -27.53 18.98 -9.79
CA VAL A 608 -26.39 19.51 -10.56
C VAL A 608 -25.09 19.53 -9.72
N HIS A 609 -25.17 19.48 -8.39
CA HIS A 609 -24.01 19.44 -7.48
C HIS A 609 -23.76 18.06 -6.85
N GLY A 610 -24.48 17.01 -7.28
CA GLY A 610 -24.35 15.64 -6.78
C GLY A 610 -23.08 14.93 -7.27
N LEU A 611 -22.81 13.74 -6.72
CA LEU A 611 -21.73 12.86 -7.21
C LEU A 611 -22.03 12.46 -8.67
N ASP A 612 -21.05 12.58 -9.57
CA ASP A 612 -21.30 12.44 -11.03
C ASP A 612 -21.98 11.13 -11.43
N PHE A 613 -21.73 10.02 -10.71
CA PHE A 613 -22.40 8.74 -11.01
C PHE A 613 -23.93 8.78 -10.81
N LEU A 614 -24.46 9.67 -9.96
CA LEU A 614 -25.91 9.83 -9.76
C LEU A 614 -26.61 10.36 -11.02
N ARG A 615 -25.88 11.05 -11.90
CA ARG A 615 -26.39 11.51 -13.20
C ARG A 615 -26.52 10.38 -14.22
N HIS A 616 -25.65 9.36 -14.13
CA HIS A 616 -25.70 8.19 -15.00
C HIS A 616 -26.67 7.11 -14.49
N GLY A 617 -27.19 7.28 -13.27
CA GLY A 617 -28.15 6.40 -12.63
C GLY A 617 -27.49 5.47 -11.63
N LYS A 618 -28.03 5.43 -10.41
CA LYS A 618 -27.61 4.52 -9.36
C LYS A 618 -28.36 3.18 -9.51
N PRO A 619 -27.66 2.03 -9.64
CA PRO A 619 -28.33 0.73 -9.66
C PRO A 619 -29.07 0.46 -8.35
N GLN A 620 -30.38 0.20 -8.44
CA GLN A 620 -31.26 -0.03 -7.28
C GLN A 620 -32.12 -1.29 -7.43
N TYR A 621 -32.21 -1.83 -8.64
CA TYR A 621 -32.95 -3.04 -8.94
C TYR A 621 -32.13 -3.94 -9.86
N PHE A 622 -32.13 -5.25 -9.60
CA PHE A 622 -31.45 -6.24 -10.43
C PHE A 622 -32.39 -7.43 -10.64
N ALA A 623 -32.49 -7.91 -11.89
CA ALA A 623 -33.18 -9.14 -12.23
C ALA A 623 -32.23 -10.08 -12.99
N ILE A 624 -32.01 -11.28 -12.46
CA ILE A 624 -31.14 -12.30 -13.05
C ILE A 624 -32.01 -13.48 -13.45
N THR A 625 -32.01 -13.84 -14.73
CA THR A 625 -32.88 -14.89 -15.27
C THR A 625 -32.06 -16.04 -15.85
N THR A 626 -32.55 -17.26 -15.62
CA THR A 626 -31.97 -18.49 -16.17
C THR A 626 -32.63 -18.90 -17.48
N ASN A 627 -31.96 -19.74 -18.26
CA ASN A 627 -32.50 -20.34 -19.49
C ASN A 627 -33.76 -21.21 -19.26
N ARG A 628 -34.11 -21.52 -18.00
CA ARG A 628 -35.35 -22.19 -17.61
C ARG A 628 -36.47 -21.24 -17.21
N GLY A 629 -36.27 -19.93 -17.38
CA GLY A 629 -37.27 -18.90 -17.06
C GLY A 629 -37.41 -18.59 -15.57
N ARG A 630 -36.48 -19.05 -14.71
CA ARG A 630 -36.47 -18.67 -13.29
C ARG A 630 -35.74 -17.35 -13.14
N THR A 631 -36.31 -16.45 -12.34
CA THR A 631 -35.74 -15.12 -12.11
C THR A 631 -35.52 -14.87 -10.63
N MET A 632 -34.34 -14.38 -10.28
CA MET A 632 -34.05 -13.77 -8.99
C MET A 632 -34.12 -12.25 -9.13
N THR A 633 -34.81 -11.59 -8.20
CA THR A 633 -34.89 -10.12 -8.14
C THR A 633 -34.27 -9.59 -6.85
N LEU A 634 -33.45 -8.56 -6.96
CA LEU A 634 -32.84 -7.85 -5.84
C LEU A 634 -33.28 -6.39 -5.88
N GLY A 635 -33.80 -5.89 -4.74
CA GLY A 635 -34.43 -4.57 -4.65
C GLY A 635 -35.88 -4.54 -5.14
N GLU A 636 -36.56 -3.42 -4.90
CA GLU A 636 -37.94 -3.21 -5.33
C GLU A 636 -37.97 -2.51 -6.69
N LYS A 637 -38.66 -3.09 -7.67
CA LYS A 637 -38.84 -2.45 -8.98
C LYS A 637 -39.77 -1.25 -8.84
N LYS A 638 -39.32 -0.07 -9.25
CA LYS A 638 -40.12 1.16 -9.31
C LYS A 638 -40.34 1.59 -10.76
N GLU A 639 -41.45 2.26 -11.02
CA GLU A 639 -41.78 2.79 -12.36
C GLU A 639 -40.81 3.88 -12.83
N GLU A 640 -40.20 4.59 -11.89
CA GLU A 640 -39.25 5.69 -12.15
C GLU A 640 -37.86 5.20 -12.60
N PHE A 641 -37.59 3.90 -12.51
CA PHE A 641 -36.28 3.35 -12.87
C PHE A 641 -36.13 3.21 -14.39
N ASP A 642 -34.99 3.65 -14.90
CA ASP A 642 -34.55 3.32 -16.26
C ASP A 642 -34.09 1.85 -16.27
N ILE A 643 -34.94 0.96 -16.79
CA ILE A 643 -34.63 -0.48 -16.88
C ILE A 643 -33.77 -0.73 -18.11
N ARG A 644 -32.55 -1.25 -17.89
CA ARG A 644 -31.63 -1.65 -18.95
C ARG A 644 -31.40 -3.15 -18.93
N ASP A 645 -31.66 -3.79 -20.06
CA ASP A 645 -31.29 -5.17 -20.28
C ASP A 645 -29.83 -5.24 -20.72
N VAL A 646 -29.05 -6.06 -20.03
CA VAL A 646 -27.64 -6.27 -20.28
C VAL A 646 -27.51 -7.25 -21.45
N THR A 647 -27.08 -6.74 -22.60
CA THR A 647 -26.97 -7.51 -23.84
C THR A 647 -25.68 -8.34 -23.88
N ILE A 648 -25.74 -9.50 -24.54
CA ILE A 648 -24.57 -10.33 -24.83
C ILE A 648 -24.42 -10.54 -26.34
N ALA A 649 -23.19 -10.79 -26.77
CA ALA A 649 -22.89 -11.15 -28.14
C ALA A 649 -23.72 -12.37 -28.60
N PRO A 650 -24.31 -12.37 -29.80
CA PRO A 650 -25.14 -13.46 -30.29
C PRO A 650 -24.39 -14.80 -30.31
N GLY A 651 -25.04 -15.88 -29.87
CA GLY A 651 -24.46 -17.22 -29.84
C GLY A 651 -23.43 -17.46 -28.74
N THR A 652 -23.40 -16.61 -27.72
CA THR A 652 -22.53 -16.74 -26.55
C THR A 652 -23.33 -17.06 -25.29
N THR A 653 -22.65 -17.53 -24.26
CA THR A 653 -23.23 -17.84 -22.94
C THR A 653 -22.57 -16.99 -21.87
N ILE A 654 -23.34 -16.46 -20.91
CA ILE A 654 -22.79 -15.70 -19.77
C ILE A 654 -22.00 -16.65 -18.88
N THR A 655 -20.72 -16.33 -18.68
CA THR A 655 -19.79 -17.10 -17.85
C THR A 655 -19.11 -16.22 -16.80
N GLY A 656 -19.30 -14.91 -16.83
CA GLY A 656 -18.75 -14.00 -15.84
C GLY A 656 -19.55 -12.72 -15.67
N LEU A 657 -19.18 -11.97 -14.63
CA LEU A 657 -19.75 -10.66 -14.31
C LEU A 657 -18.62 -9.69 -13.97
N TYR A 658 -18.82 -8.41 -14.24
CA TYR A 658 -17.90 -7.36 -13.83
C TYR A 658 -18.63 -6.12 -13.36
N GLY A 659 -17.97 -5.30 -12.56
CA GLY A 659 -18.55 -4.05 -12.07
C GLY A 659 -17.59 -3.26 -11.18
N HIS A 660 -17.89 -1.97 -11.05
CA HIS A 660 -17.22 -1.04 -10.17
C HIS A 660 -17.89 -1.05 -8.79
N TYR A 661 -17.12 -1.38 -7.77
CA TYR A 661 -17.58 -1.44 -6.39
C TYR A 661 -17.24 -0.15 -5.62
N ASN A 662 -18.24 0.45 -4.99
CA ASN A 662 -18.09 1.55 -4.06
C ASN A 662 -18.41 1.10 -2.63
N THR A 663 -17.56 1.48 -1.67
CA THR A 663 -17.71 1.06 -0.26
C THR A 663 -18.99 1.55 0.42
N GLN A 664 -19.54 2.69 -0.01
CA GLN A 664 -20.73 3.29 0.59
C GLN A 664 -22.02 2.86 -0.13
N TRP A 665 -21.96 2.70 -1.46
CA TRP A 665 -23.14 2.55 -2.30
C TRP A 665 -23.29 1.17 -2.96
N GLY A 666 -22.31 0.27 -2.78
CA GLY A 666 -22.26 -1.01 -3.48
C GLY A 666 -21.80 -0.85 -4.92
N PHE A 667 -22.26 -1.73 -5.81
CA PHE A 667 -21.97 -1.65 -7.24
C PHE A 667 -22.64 -0.44 -7.87
N LEU A 668 -21.82 0.43 -8.46
CA LEU A 668 -22.31 1.60 -9.21
C LEU A 668 -22.62 1.25 -10.67
N ASN A 669 -22.14 0.11 -11.14
CA ASN A 669 -22.41 -0.45 -12.46
C ASN A 669 -22.13 -1.95 -12.44
N ILE A 670 -22.70 -2.64 -13.43
CA ILE A 670 -22.48 -4.06 -13.66
C ILE A 670 -22.52 -4.32 -15.17
N GLY A 671 -21.79 -5.34 -15.61
CA GLY A 671 -21.82 -5.89 -16.95
C GLY A 671 -21.54 -7.38 -16.92
N VAL A 672 -21.57 -8.01 -18.10
CA VAL A 672 -21.48 -9.47 -18.26
C VAL A 672 -20.31 -9.87 -19.15
N ILE A 673 -19.63 -10.95 -18.75
CA ILE A 673 -18.66 -11.62 -19.60
C ILE A 673 -19.32 -12.86 -20.21
N SER A 674 -19.12 -13.06 -21.51
CA SER A 674 -19.63 -14.22 -22.22
C SER A 674 -18.58 -14.91 -23.10
N GLU A 675 -18.85 -16.18 -23.41
CA GLU A 675 -17.98 -17.04 -24.21
C GLU A 675 -18.78 -17.83 -25.25
N HIS A 676 -18.12 -18.23 -26.33
CA HIS A 676 -18.61 -19.25 -27.23
C HIS A 676 -18.33 -20.63 -26.63
N LEU A 677 -19.40 -21.38 -26.32
CA LEU A 677 -19.35 -22.72 -25.73
C LEU A 677 -19.50 -23.82 -26.77
#